data_AF-A0A959EG76-F1
#
_entry.id   AF-A0A959EG76-F1
#
_cell.length_a   1.000
_cell.length_b   1.000
_cell.length_c   1.000
_cell.angle_alpha   90.00
_cell.angle_beta   90.00
_cell.angle_gamma   90.00
#
_symmetry.space_group_name_H-M   'P 1'
#
loop_
_entity.id
_entity.type
_entity.pdbx_description
1 polymer ?
#
loop_
_entity_poly.entity_id
_entity_poly.type
_entity_poly.pdbx_seq_one_letter_code
_entity_poly.pdbx_strand_id
1 'polypeptide(L)'
;MRTFVPFLILFTLIVSLGSCKRESISHTEKRGNDPWVFRSVLDGKARILTIALAGRFWAAYSAQDGNLYKVWQGDVNFDGAVYTTVHGPQPSSLGDAFFVNEVAQPWTVRIHGQDQQPDVRYRGHRLEDGQVYVNFSLQLADGASVNIRERPEYLARAEGKQKGLERTFFVEGLPQGATLFLDFNLSSIPSVHSLETNGQLEVLETKPRKEKGLDAIDLKGRLALQSDGPTRLAAYFTKYPLIYNPNRVEGAEEEDALPRGARLIARSDCKTCHNTYLKTIGPAYADVAKRYANNSDNVAMLVGKVQNGGAGVWGEAAMTPHPDLEELDIRAMVEYIMGLDAEEEALQAQPETKSMEGLEFVDAAEGLKQENLIPGLLLQVYQSNRELSRLADLSFNGPPLYEGIVSQIHIENNEFQGLEANFGMQYKGYIAIPKDNNYVFRLRSDDGSRLLIDGQEVVNYDGLHSAEKMDGEIALRQGLHSFRLEFFQGGGGKFIALEWSAYDDPAFELVPRSQFFHNQAEQPAPDAKTPPMAQLVHIPGDQNAVAGVHPGYTLSPARPKDFMPKVGGMDFLSDGRLVVSTWDAEGAVYIVDGVQTGDPARMSYKKIASGLAEPLGLKVVEDTIYVLQKQELTQLIDHDGDEVIDEYSTVSNNWEVSANFHEFAFGLAYKQGFFYAALAIAIMPGGASANPQIKDRGKAIRISRANGDVEFIAHGLRTPNGVGIGVDGELFIADNQGDWLPSCKILHVTPGDFFGSRAVDSARVAQLPMKQP
;
A
#
# COMPACT_ATOMS: atom_id res chain seq x y z
N MET A 1 60.71 27.23 -66.20
CA MET A 1 60.80 28.42 -65.32
C MET A 1 60.49 27.95 -63.90
N ARG A 2 61.40 28.21 -62.93
CA ARG A 2 61.22 28.41 -61.47
C ARG A 2 60.21 27.47 -60.74
N THR A 3 60.49 26.75 -59.65
CA THR A 3 61.39 26.99 -58.51
C THR A 3 61.36 25.78 -57.55
N PHE A 4 62.42 25.70 -56.75
CA PHE A 4 62.84 24.81 -55.66
C PHE A 4 61.90 24.61 -54.43
N VAL A 5 62.19 23.51 -53.68
CA VAL A 5 62.10 23.27 -52.19
C VAL A 5 60.94 22.38 -51.64
N PRO A 6 61.20 21.54 -50.58
CA PRO A 6 60.71 20.16 -50.47
C PRO A 6 59.67 19.90 -49.35
N PHE A 7 59.23 18.63 -49.31
CA PHE A 7 58.36 17.97 -48.34
C PHE A 7 58.66 18.31 -46.86
N LEU A 8 57.63 18.78 -46.15
CA LEU A 8 57.59 18.92 -44.70
C LEU A 8 57.01 17.64 -44.10
N ILE A 9 57.80 16.90 -43.32
CA ILE A 9 57.34 15.78 -42.48
C ILE A 9 56.85 16.37 -41.17
N LEU A 10 55.55 16.26 -40.90
CA LEU A 10 54.97 16.63 -39.60
C LEU A 10 55.05 15.42 -38.66
N PHE A 11 55.85 15.56 -37.61
CA PHE A 11 56.00 14.58 -36.53
C PHE A 11 54.89 14.85 -35.49
N THR A 12 53.88 13.99 -35.43
CA THR A 12 52.85 14.08 -34.38
C THR A 12 53.30 13.27 -33.17
N LEU A 13 53.68 13.99 -32.11
CA LEU A 13 54.03 13.43 -30.80
C LEU A 13 52.75 12.93 -30.12
N ILE A 14 52.54 11.61 -30.03
CA ILE A 14 51.47 11.02 -29.22
C ILE A 14 51.98 10.96 -27.78
N VAL A 15 51.51 11.89 -26.94
CA VAL A 15 51.66 11.82 -25.49
C VAL A 15 50.60 10.86 -24.97
N SER A 16 51.01 9.65 -24.61
CA SER A 16 50.17 8.70 -23.89
C SER A 16 49.99 9.17 -22.43
N LEU A 17 48.92 9.91 -22.16
CA LEU A 17 48.40 10.05 -20.80
C LEU A 17 47.83 8.69 -20.39
N GLY A 18 48.47 8.03 -19.43
CA GLY A 18 47.95 6.83 -18.79
C GLY A 18 46.63 7.14 -18.11
N SER A 19 45.53 6.77 -18.77
CA SER A 19 44.21 6.74 -18.15
C SER A 19 44.24 5.70 -17.04
N CYS A 20 44.08 6.14 -15.79
CA CYS A 20 43.69 5.26 -14.69
C CYS A 20 42.42 4.52 -15.14
N LYS A 21 42.53 3.21 -15.34
CA LYS A 21 41.35 2.34 -15.49
C LYS A 21 40.60 2.40 -14.17
N ARG A 22 39.39 2.97 -14.16
CA ARG A 22 38.37 2.67 -13.14
C ARG A 22 38.27 1.14 -13.10
N GLU A 23 38.58 0.52 -11.96
CA GLU A 23 38.28 -0.90 -11.76
C GLU A 23 36.77 -1.07 -11.88
N SER A 24 36.32 -1.69 -12.97
CA SER A 24 34.93 -2.14 -13.09
C SER A 24 34.75 -3.30 -12.11
N ILE A 25 34.13 -3.03 -10.97
CA ILE A 25 33.69 -4.10 -10.07
C ILE A 25 32.59 -4.86 -10.81
N SER A 26 32.85 -6.13 -11.08
CA SER A 26 31.93 -7.06 -11.72
C SER A 26 30.74 -7.31 -10.79
N HIS A 27 29.61 -6.62 -11.02
CA HIS A 27 28.34 -6.87 -10.34
C HIS A 27 27.72 -8.20 -10.81
N THR A 28 28.25 -9.31 -10.33
CA THR A 28 27.72 -10.65 -10.64
C THR A 28 26.56 -11.08 -9.74
N GLU A 29 26.34 -10.43 -8.60
CA GLU A 29 25.22 -10.74 -7.70
C GLU A 29 24.12 -9.68 -7.76
N LYS A 30 22.87 -10.13 -7.97
CA LYS A 30 21.69 -9.28 -7.89
C LYS A 30 21.50 -8.82 -6.44
N ARG A 31 21.15 -7.54 -6.23
CA ARG A 31 20.89 -6.95 -4.90
C ARG A 31 19.85 -7.73 -4.08
N GLY A 32 18.90 -8.38 -4.76
CA GLY A 32 17.99 -9.36 -4.15
C GLY A 32 16.66 -8.79 -3.65
N ASN A 33 16.52 -7.46 -3.60
CA ASN A 33 15.28 -6.75 -3.22
C ASN A 33 15.12 -5.47 -4.06
N ASP A 34 13.91 -4.95 -4.20
CA ASP A 34 13.61 -3.63 -4.78
C ASP A 34 12.46 -2.98 -3.98
N PRO A 35 12.64 -1.79 -3.35
CA PRO A 35 13.89 -1.04 -3.26
C PRO A 35 14.95 -1.79 -2.45
N TRP A 36 16.20 -1.76 -2.92
CA TRP A 36 17.32 -2.39 -2.22
C TRP A 36 17.96 -1.49 -1.15
N VAL A 37 17.60 -0.19 -1.13
CA VAL A 37 17.93 0.77 -0.08
C VAL A 37 16.64 1.43 0.38
N PHE A 38 16.36 1.40 1.68
CA PHE A 38 15.15 2.01 2.21
C PHE A 38 15.28 2.43 3.68
N ARG A 39 14.52 3.45 4.06
CA ARG A 39 14.35 3.92 5.44
C ARG A 39 13.23 3.13 6.10
N SER A 40 13.40 2.75 7.36
CA SER A 40 12.36 2.05 8.11
C SER A 40 12.51 2.22 9.63
N VAL A 41 11.54 1.68 10.35
CA VAL A 41 11.76 1.19 11.72
C VAL A 41 12.16 -0.28 11.57
N LEU A 42 13.34 -0.68 12.02
CA LEU A 42 13.84 -2.06 11.92
C LEU A 42 14.18 -2.60 13.31
N ASP A 43 13.74 -3.82 13.63
CA ASP A 43 14.05 -4.48 14.91
C ASP A 43 13.66 -3.62 16.14
N GLY A 44 12.57 -2.85 16.03
CA GLY A 44 12.13 -1.93 17.08
C GLY A 44 12.99 -0.67 17.22
N LYS A 45 13.89 -0.39 16.28
CA LYS A 45 14.69 0.84 16.21
C LYS A 45 14.19 1.74 15.10
N ALA A 46 13.87 2.98 15.43
CA ALA A 46 13.62 4.02 14.43
C ALA A 46 14.93 4.49 13.77
N ARG A 47 14.83 5.25 12.67
CA ARG A 47 15.97 5.89 11.99
C ARG A 47 16.93 4.91 11.36
N ILE A 48 16.44 3.77 10.88
CA ILE A 48 17.28 2.77 10.24
C ILE A 48 17.27 2.95 8.72
N LEU A 49 18.47 2.95 8.12
CA LEU A 49 18.66 2.77 6.69
C LEU A 49 19.03 1.30 6.45
N THR A 50 18.19 0.56 5.73
CA THR A 50 18.38 -0.85 5.42
C THR A 50 18.83 -1.02 3.98
N ILE A 51 19.84 -1.89 3.77
CA ILE A 51 20.52 -2.07 2.49
C ILE A 51 20.63 -3.57 2.19
N ALA A 52 20.05 -4.02 1.08
CA ALA A 52 20.26 -5.34 0.51
C ALA A 52 21.56 -5.33 -0.32
N LEU A 53 22.66 -5.81 0.25
CA LEU A 53 23.96 -5.77 -0.42
C LEU A 53 24.10 -6.87 -1.47
N ALA A 54 23.57 -8.07 -1.20
CA ALA A 54 23.54 -9.17 -2.17
C ALA A 54 22.53 -10.23 -1.75
N GLY A 55 21.61 -10.65 -2.63
CA GLY A 55 20.66 -11.76 -2.38
C GLY A 55 19.97 -11.76 -1.01
N ARG A 56 20.57 -12.45 -0.03
CA ARG A 56 20.10 -12.59 1.36
C ARG A 56 21.08 -11.99 2.39
N PHE A 57 21.98 -11.13 1.98
CA PHE A 57 23.02 -10.49 2.79
C PHE A 57 22.70 -9.01 2.93
N TRP A 58 22.42 -8.60 4.16
CA TRP A 58 21.85 -7.29 4.45
C TRP A 58 22.70 -6.53 5.44
N ALA A 59 22.67 -5.20 5.32
CA ALA A 59 23.27 -4.27 6.27
C ALA A 59 22.23 -3.22 6.69
N ALA A 60 22.30 -2.78 7.94
CA ALA A 60 21.44 -1.73 8.48
C ALA A 60 22.29 -0.68 9.20
N TYR A 61 22.05 0.60 8.91
CA TYR A 61 22.72 1.75 9.54
C TYR A 61 21.75 2.51 10.44
N SER A 62 22.22 2.92 11.62
CA SER A 62 21.52 3.89 12.45
C SER A 62 21.81 5.29 11.94
N ALA A 63 20.79 5.99 11.44
CA ALA A 63 20.88 7.41 11.12
C ALA A 63 20.78 8.30 12.37
N GLN A 64 20.45 7.73 13.53
CA GLN A 64 20.53 8.43 14.81
C GLN A 64 21.96 8.48 15.34
N ASP A 65 22.66 7.36 15.26
CA ASP A 65 23.98 7.17 15.88
C ASP A 65 25.14 7.30 14.87
N GLY A 66 24.79 7.33 13.57
CA GLY A 66 25.72 7.34 12.44
C GLY A 66 26.65 6.13 12.40
N ASN A 67 26.12 4.95 12.70
CA ASN A 67 26.88 3.71 12.78
C ASN A 67 26.25 2.59 11.94
N LEU A 68 27.06 1.59 11.56
CA LEU A 68 26.55 0.33 11.02
C LEU A 68 25.96 -0.46 12.19
N TYR A 69 24.64 -0.57 12.25
CA TYR A 69 23.90 -1.21 13.34
C TYR A 69 24.02 -2.74 13.28
N LYS A 70 23.81 -3.35 12.11
CA LYS A 70 23.68 -4.80 12.00
C LYS A 70 24.01 -5.30 10.60
N VAL A 71 24.56 -6.50 10.52
CA VAL A 71 24.73 -7.25 9.26
C VAL A 71 24.26 -8.68 9.48
N TRP A 72 23.39 -9.18 8.61
CA TRP A 72 22.79 -10.50 8.80
C TRP A 72 22.60 -11.27 7.50
N GLN A 73 22.39 -12.58 7.66
CA GLN A 73 22.03 -13.47 6.57
C GLN A 73 20.57 -13.88 6.73
N GLY A 74 19.74 -13.53 5.74
CA GLY A 74 18.33 -13.88 5.69
C GLY A 74 17.56 -12.83 4.90
N ASP A 75 16.43 -12.39 5.44
CA ASP A 75 15.48 -11.47 4.79
C ASP A 75 15.08 -10.34 5.75
N VAL A 76 14.17 -9.48 5.30
CA VAL A 76 13.39 -8.56 6.14
C VAL A 76 11.95 -9.04 6.14
N ASN A 77 11.37 -9.17 7.33
CA ASN A 77 9.94 -9.31 7.52
C ASN A 77 9.32 -7.92 7.43
N PHE A 78 8.59 -7.66 6.36
CA PHE A 78 7.89 -6.40 6.16
C PHE A 78 6.50 -6.47 6.79
N ASP A 79 6.46 -6.37 8.12
CA ASP A 79 5.21 -6.25 8.87
C ASP A 79 4.89 -4.79 9.19
N GLY A 80 3.59 -4.51 9.35
CA GLY A 80 3.07 -3.22 9.77
C GLY A 80 2.12 -2.60 8.76
N ALA A 81 1.48 -1.51 9.16
CA ALA A 81 0.34 -0.92 8.44
C ALA A 81 0.63 -0.58 6.97
N VAL A 82 1.87 -0.26 6.63
CA VAL A 82 2.26 0.10 5.26
C VAL A 82 2.50 -1.12 4.36
N TYR A 83 2.81 -2.28 4.96
CA TYR A 83 3.20 -3.49 4.25
C TYR A 83 2.09 -4.54 4.22
N THR A 84 1.44 -4.79 5.37
CA THR A 84 0.41 -5.83 5.53
C THR A 84 -0.94 -5.27 5.93
N THR A 85 -1.09 -3.94 6.04
CA THR A 85 -2.29 -3.24 6.55
C THR A 85 -2.65 -3.51 8.02
N VAL A 86 -1.96 -4.46 8.67
CA VAL A 86 -2.18 -4.81 10.08
C VAL A 86 -1.53 -3.78 11.00
N HIS A 87 -2.27 -3.36 12.03
CA HIS A 87 -1.71 -2.63 13.16
C HIS A 87 -0.77 -3.56 13.94
N GLY A 88 0.53 -3.35 13.82
CA GLY A 88 1.48 -4.35 14.31
C GLY A 88 2.92 -3.88 14.33
N PRO A 89 3.83 -4.79 14.71
CA PRO A 89 5.26 -4.51 14.74
C PRO A 89 5.71 -4.06 13.34
N GLN A 90 6.53 -3.02 13.33
CA GLN A 90 7.22 -2.52 12.15
C GLN A 90 8.27 -3.54 11.67
N PRO A 91 8.90 -3.35 10.50
CA PRO A 91 9.78 -4.35 9.91
C PRO A 91 10.81 -4.94 10.88
N SER A 92 11.08 -6.23 10.72
CA SER A 92 12.09 -6.94 11.51
C SER A 92 13.02 -7.74 10.62
N SER A 93 14.26 -7.86 11.02
CA SER A 93 15.21 -8.73 10.34
C SER A 93 14.86 -10.20 10.58
N LEU A 94 14.97 -11.01 9.53
CA LEU A 94 14.84 -12.47 9.57
C LEU A 94 16.19 -13.12 9.34
N GLY A 95 16.53 -14.12 10.16
CA GLY A 95 17.80 -14.84 10.09
C GLY A 95 18.90 -14.25 10.97
N ASP A 96 19.92 -15.05 11.23
CA ASP A 96 20.97 -14.75 12.20
C ASP A 96 21.95 -13.68 11.71
N ALA A 97 22.51 -12.93 12.66
CA ALA A 97 23.41 -11.83 12.40
C ALA A 97 24.89 -12.27 12.41
N PHE A 98 25.68 -11.69 11.51
CA PHE A 98 27.13 -11.83 11.55
C PHE A 98 27.67 -11.02 12.72
N PHE A 99 27.14 -9.81 12.90
CA PHE A 99 27.31 -9.03 14.11
C PHE A 99 26.14 -8.07 14.33
N VAL A 100 25.99 -7.62 15.59
CA VAL A 100 25.14 -6.50 16.00
C VAL A 100 26.05 -5.51 16.71
N ASN A 101 25.98 -4.25 16.32
CA ASN A 101 26.88 -3.22 16.84
C ASN A 101 26.45 -2.77 18.23
N GLU A 102 27.40 -2.76 19.16
CA GLU A 102 27.22 -2.36 20.56
C GLU A 102 27.73 -0.94 20.83
N VAL A 103 28.42 -0.33 19.87
CA VAL A 103 29.05 0.99 20.00
C VAL A 103 28.05 2.09 19.64
N ALA A 104 27.46 2.72 20.66
CA ALA A 104 26.49 3.79 20.48
C ALA A 104 27.08 5.08 19.88
N GLN A 105 28.33 5.42 20.21
CA GLN A 105 29.03 6.60 19.70
C GLN A 105 30.35 6.16 19.08
N PRO A 106 30.37 5.83 17.77
CA PRO A 106 31.54 5.19 17.16
C PRO A 106 32.61 6.19 16.70
N TRP A 107 32.31 7.48 16.65
CA TRP A 107 33.19 8.49 16.06
C TRP A 107 33.95 9.25 17.13
N THR A 108 35.27 9.33 17.01
CA THR A 108 36.11 10.18 17.87
C THR A 108 37.05 11.00 17.02
N VAL A 109 37.12 12.31 17.26
CA VAL A 109 38.08 13.19 16.59
C VAL A 109 39.15 13.60 17.59
N ARG A 110 40.41 13.22 17.33
CA ARG A 110 41.55 13.60 18.16
C ARG A 110 42.22 14.84 17.58
N ILE A 111 42.27 15.92 18.35
CA ILE A 111 42.91 17.18 17.96
C ILE A 111 43.97 17.53 19.01
N HIS A 112 45.22 17.74 18.60
CA HIS A 112 46.33 18.03 19.52
C HIS A 112 46.47 17.03 20.69
N GLY A 113 46.15 15.74 20.44
CA GLY A 113 46.21 14.67 21.44
C GLY A 113 45.01 14.60 22.39
N GLN A 114 43.99 15.44 22.23
CA GLN A 114 42.74 15.41 23.01
C GLN A 114 41.61 14.81 22.18
N ASP A 115 40.90 13.83 22.75
CA ASP A 115 39.75 13.20 22.11
C ASP A 115 38.50 14.06 22.30
N GLN A 116 37.78 14.31 21.19
CA GLN A 116 36.49 14.97 21.17
C GLN A 116 35.43 14.01 20.65
N GLN A 117 34.28 14.01 21.32
CA GLN A 117 33.08 13.32 20.85
C GLN A 117 32.26 14.29 20.00
N PRO A 118 32.12 14.05 18.68
CA PRO A 118 31.33 14.92 17.82
C PRO A 118 29.82 14.68 17.96
N ASP A 119 29.02 15.69 17.62
CA ASP A 119 27.59 15.55 17.36
C ASP A 119 27.39 14.98 15.95
N VAL A 120 26.85 13.76 15.86
CA VAL A 120 26.71 13.01 14.61
C VAL A 120 25.39 13.36 13.94
N ARG A 121 25.44 13.79 12.67
CA ARG A 121 24.24 14.08 11.89
C ARG A 121 24.23 13.27 10.61
N TYR A 122 23.18 12.48 10.43
CA TYR A 122 22.88 11.85 9.14
C TYR A 122 22.54 12.93 8.11
N ARG A 123 23.17 12.83 6.94
CA ARG A 123 22.99 13.77 5.82
C ARG A 123 22.30 13.15 4.63
N GLY A 124 21.83 11.91 4.77
CA GLY A 124 21.17 11.21 3.68
C GLY A 124 22.01 10.11 3.08
N HIS A 125 21.59 9.67 1.90
CA HIS A 125 22.33 8.68 1.12
C HIS A 125 22.23 8.98 -0.37
N ARG A 126 23.23 8.50 -1.12
CA ARG A 126 23.31 8.63 -2.58
C ARG A 126 23.43 7.26 -3.22
N LEU A 127 22.71 7.05 -4.31
CA LEU A 127 22.83 5.90 -5.20
C LEU A 127 23.69 6.33 -6.40
N GLU A 128 24.75 5.59 -6.68
CA GLU A 128 25.67 5.93 -7.78
C GLU A 128 26.33 4.63 -8.28
N ASP A 129 26.29 4.40 -9.60
CA ASP A 129 26.88 3.21 -10.24
C ASP A 129 26.41 1.88 -9.59
N GLY A 130 25.14 1.81 -9.17
CA GLY A 130 24.56 0.64 -8.50
C GLY A 130 25.04 0.41 -7.07
N GLN A 131 25.77 1.36 -6.47
CA GLN A 131 26.26 1.36 -5.10
C GLN A 131 25.55 2.43 -4.26
N VAL A 132 25.62 2.29 -2.93
CA VAL A 132 25.04 3.25 -1.99
C VAL A 132 26.15 3.90 -1.19
N TYR A 133 26.04 5.21 -1.01
CA TYR A 133 26.92 6.04 -0.22
C TYR A 133 26.11 6.66 0.91
N VAL A 134 26.42 6.28 2.14
CA VAL A 134 25.78 6.78 3.36
C VAL A 134 26.56 8.01 3.84
N ASN A 135 25.86 9.14 4.00
CA ASN A 135 26.50 10.42 4.31
C ASN A 135 26.24 10.83 5.77
N PHE A 136 27.30 11.21 6.47
CA PHE A 136 27.26 11.76 7.82
C PHE A 136 28.08 13.06 7.90
N SER A 137 27.71 13.94 8.82
CA SER A 137 28.56 15.05 9.25
C SER A 137 28.77 14.98 10.75
N LEU A 138 30.01 15.11 11.17
CA LEU A 138 30.43 15.18 12.57
C LEU A 138 30.64 16.66 12.94
N GLN A 139 29.76 17.20 13.77
CA GLN A 139 29.89 18.57 14.27
C GLN A 139 30.79 18.60 15.50
N LEU A 140 31.83 19.41 15.46
CA LEU A 140 32.79 19.61 16.55
C LEU A 140 32.35 20.76 17.44
N ALA A 141 32.88 20.79 18.66
CA ALA A 141 32.52 21.78 19.68
C ALA A 141 32.90 23.23 19.29
N ASP A 142 33.87 23.40 18.39
CA ASP A 142 34.30 24.70 17.85
C ASP A 142 33.48 25.15 16.62
N GLY A 143 32.49 24.36 16.20
CA GLY A 143 31.64 24.62 15.04
C GLY A 143 32.20 24.09 13.71
N ALA A 144 33.38 23.46 13.69
CA ALA A 144 33.87 22.77 12.51
C ALA A 144 33.06 21.50 12.22
N SER A 145 32.98 21.12 10.94
CA SER A 145 32.24 19.95 10.48
C SER A 145 33.15 19.03 9.68
N VAL A 146 33.19 17.75 10.06
CA VAL A 146 33.88 16.70 9.30
C VAL A 146 32.84 15.87 8.58
N ASN A 147 32.90 15.83 7.25
CA ASN A 147 31.97 15.05 6.43
C ASN A 147 32.54 13.65 6.18
N ILE A 148 31.68 12.65 6.28
CA ILE A 148 32.01 11.25 6.06
C ILE A 148 31.03 10.71 5.03
N ARG A 149 31.59 10.16 3.96
CA ARG A 149 30.84 9.36 3.00
C ARG A 149 31.31 7.92 3.13
N GLU A 150 30.40 7.00 3.38
CA GLU A 150 30.69 5.58 3.57
C GLU A 150 30.00 4.74 2.49
N ARG A 151 30.77 3.86 1.84
CA ARG A 151 30.26 2.88 0.88
C ARG A 151 30.37 1.45 1.44
N PRO A 152 29.27 0.82 1.87
CA PRO A 152 29.24 -0.61 2.14
C PRO A 152 29.11 -1.44 0.86
N GLU A 153 29.79 -2.58 0.79
CA GLU A 153 29.66 -3.51 -0.33
C GLU A 153 29.85 -4.98 0.12
N TYR A 154 29.11 -5.89 -0.51
CA TYR A 154 29.29 -7.33 -0.28
C TYR A 154 30.61 -7.82 -0.89
N LEU A 155 31.32 -8.66 -0.16
CA LEU A 155 32.51 -9.36 -0.63
C LEU A 155 32.30 -10.87 -0.61
N ALA A 156 32.91 -11.52 -1.59
CA ALA A 156 33.03 -12.97 -1.63
C ALA A 156 34.46 -13.39 -1.96
N ARG A 157 35.00 -14.36 -1.22
CA ARG A 157 36.28 -15.03 -1.51
C ARG A 157 36.09 -16.52 -1.75
N ALA A 158 37.08 -17.12 -2.42
CA ALA A 158 37.12 -18.54 -2.73
C ALA A 158 35.87 -19.03 -3.47
N GLU A 159 35.53 -18.37 -4.58
CA GLU A 159 34.36 -18.71 -5.44
C GLU A 159 33.03 -18.67 -4.67
N GLY A 160 32.76 -17.61 -3.90
CA GLY A 160 31.48 -17.44 -3.20
C GLY A 160 31.36 -18.14 -1.84
N LYS A 161 32.39 -18.87 -1.40
CA LYS A 161 32.32 -19.69 -0.18
C LYS A 161 32.48 -18.89 1.11
N GLN A 162 33.29 -17.83 1.10
CA GLN A 162 33.49 -16.97 2.26
C GLN A 162 32.92 -15.59 2.00
N LYS A 163 31.86 -15.26 2.75
CA LYS A 163 31.15 -13.99 2.69
C LYS A 163 31.87 -12.93 3.50
N GLY A 164 31.78 -11.69 3.08
CA GLY A 164 32.38 -10.56 3.79
C GLY A 164 31.64 -9.26 3.51
N LEU A 165 32.01 -8.25 4.28
CA LEU A 165 31.58 -6.88 4.09
C LEU A 165 32.82 -6.02 3.87
N GLU A 166 32.80 -5.22 2.81
CA GLU A 166 33.67 -4.06 2.64
C GLU A 166 32.96 -2.80 3.11
N ARG A 167 33.69 -1.93 3.80
CA ARG A 167 33.30 -0.55 4.07
C ARG A 167 34.42 0.37 3.58
N THR A 168 34.10 1.30 2.70
CA THR A 168 35.05 2.31 2.21
C THR A 168 34.62 3.69 2.68
N PHE A 169 35.50 4.40 3.36
CA PHE A 169 35.25 5.70 3.97
C PHE A 169 36.01 6.80 3.23
N PHE A 170 35.31 7.89 2.94
CA PHE A 170 35.86 9.12 2.39
C PHE A 170 35.63 10.23 3.41
N VAL A 171 36.69 10.94 3.78
CA VAL A 171 36.67 11.95 4.85
C VAL A 171 37.02 13.31 4.26
N GLU A 172 36.20 14.31 4.54
CA GLU A 172 36.41 15.69 4.11
C GLU A 172 36.24 16.66 5.29
N GLY A 173 36.98 17.77 5.28
CA GLY A 173 36.86 18.80 6.32
C GLY A 173 37.50 18.45 7.67
N LEU A 174 38.34 17.41 7.74
CA LEU A 174 39.09 17.07 8.96
C LEU A 174 40.09 18.20 9.29
N PRO A 175 40.09 18.76 10.53
CA PRO A 175 41.04 19.80 10.91
C PRO A 175 42.50 19.38 10.76
N GLN A 176 43.38 20.33 10.45
CA GLN A 176 44.80 20.06 10.29
C GLN A 176 45.40 19.46 11.57
N GLY A 177 46.13 18.34 11.43
CA GLY A 177 46.73 17.64 12.56
C GLY A 177 45.74 16.83 13.42
N ALA A 178 44.47 16.75 13.01
CA ALA A 178 43.49 15.89 13.65
C ALA A 178 43.54 14.46 13.09
N THR A 179 43.04 13.51 13.87
CA THR A 179 42.83 12.12 13.44
C THR A 179 41.40 11.71 13.75
N LEU A 180 40.70 11.14 12.75
CA LEU A 180 39.36 10.61 12.91
C LEU A 180 39.45 9.10 13.18
N PHE A 181 38.83 8.67 14.27
CA PHE A 181 38.74 7.28 14.68
C PHE A 181 37.30 6.76 14.56
N LEU A 182 37.20 5.52 14.09
CA LEU A 182 35.99 4.71 14.09
C LEU A 182 36.16 3.55 15.09
N ASP A 183 35.37 3.56 16.15
CA ASP A 183 35.21 2.45 17.07
C ASP A 183 34.12 1.50 16.56
N PHE A 184 34.42 0.21 16.55
CA PHE A 184 33.51 -0.81 16.03
C PHE A 184 33.67 -2.14 16.75
N ASN A 185 32.65 -2.98 16.67
CA ASN A 185 32.76 -4.40 16.99
C ASN A 185 32.42 -5.27 15.79
N LEU A 186 33.02 -6.46 15.77
CA LEU A 186 32.70 -7.52 14.83
C LEU A 186 32.57 -8.85 15.58
N SER A 187 31.73 -9.70 15.04
CA SER A 187 31.53 -11.07 15.47
C SER A 187 31.51 -11.96 14.24
N SER A 188 31.44 -13.28 14.45
CA SER A 188 31.41 -14.26 13.36
C SER A 188 32.61 -14.12 12.41
N ILE A 189 33.77 -13.72 12.92
CA ILE A 189 35.04 -13.72 12.17
C ILE A 189 35.97 -14.81 12.75
N PRO A 190 36.66 -15.61 11.92
CA PRO A 190 37.55 -16.67 12.42
C PRO A 190 38.70 -16.17 13.31
N SER A 191 39.28 -15.03 12.96
CA SER A 191 40.40 -14.41 13.69
C SER A 191 40.59 -12.95 13.27
N VAL A 192 41.48 -12.22 13.95
CA VAL A 192 41.90 -10.85 13.57
C VAL A 192 42.42 -10.80 12.12
N HIS A 193 43.05 -11.88 11.62
CA HIS A 193 43.53 -11.97 10.22
C HIS A 193 42.41 -12.01 9.18
N SER A 194 41.15 -12.10 9.61
CA SER A 194 39.98 -12.00 8.72
C SER A 194 39.59 -10.54 8.45
N LEU A 195 40.35 -9.58 9.00
CA LEU A 195 40.22 -8.16 8.72
C LEU A 195 41.34 -7.70 7.79
N GLU A 196 40.97 -6.87 6.83
CA GLU A 196 41.91 -6.20 5.94
C GLU A 196 41.60 -4.72 5.90
N THR A 197 42.62 -3.90 6.09
CA THR A 197 42.46 -2.45 6.00
C THR A 197 43.75 -1.78 5.56
N ASN A 198 43.62 -0.62 4.91
CA ASN A 198 44.72 0.30 4.64
C ASN A 198 44.83 1.41 5.72
N GLY A 199 43.90 1.45 6.69
CA GLY A 199 43.96 2.33 7.86
C GLY A 199 44.75 1.72 9.02
N GLN A 200 44.98 2.49 10.08
CA GLN A 200 45.66 1.99 11.28
C GLN A 200 44.64 1.34 12.22
N LEU A 201 44.66 0.01 12.29
CA LEU A 201 43.78 -0.77 13.17
C LEU A 201 44.44 -1.03 14.53
N GLU A 202 43.77 -0.62 15.59
CA GLU A 202 44.05 -1.00 16.96
C GLU A 202 43.01 -2.04 17.42
N VAL A 203 43.49 -3.21 17.87
CA VAL A 203 42.63 -4.24 18.45
C VAL A 203 42.54 -3.98 19.96
N LEU A 204 41.34 -3.61 20.43
CA LEU A 204 41.10 -3.24 21.82
C LEU A 204 40.81 -4.47 22.69
N GLU A 205 39.98 -5.38 22.16
CA GLU A 205 39.56 -6.58 22.88
C GLU A 205 39.25 -7.71 21.89
N THR A 206 39.60 -8.95 22.24
CA THR A 206 39.14 -10.16 21.54
C THR A 206 38.66 -11.20 22.54
N LYS A 207 37.50 -11.80 22.28
CA LYS A 207 36.94 -12.92 23.06
C LYS A 207 36.67 -14.11 22.15
N PRO A 208 37.05 -15.35 22.53
CA PRO A 208 36.67 -16.53 21.76
C PRO A 208 35.14 -16.71 21.72
N ARG A 209 34.62 -17.07 20.56
CA ARG A 209 33.22 -17.47 20.32
C ARG A 209 33.21 -18.84 19.67
N LYS A 210 32.46 -19.78 20.23
CA LYS A 210 32.25 -21.09 19.64
C LYS A 210 30.77 -21.37 19.53
N GLU A 211 30.28 -21.44 18.31
CA GLU A 211 28.85 -21.57 18.04
C GLU A 211 28.64 -22.31 16.71
N LYS A 212 27.58 -23.13 16.61
CA LYS A 212 27.31 -23.96 15.41
C LYS A 212 28.52 -24.79 14.91
N GLY A 213 29.36 -25.25 15.84
CA GLY A 213 30.57 -26.03 15.52
C GLY A 213 31.70 -25.24 14.86
N LEU A 214 31.62 -23.91 14.82
CA LEU A 214 32.65 -23.03 14.27
C LEU A 214 33.37 -22.29 15.40
N ASP A 215 34.70 -22.17 15.29
CA ASP A 215 35.50 -21.31 16.15
C ASP A 215 35.63 -19.92 15.49
N ALA A 216 35.34 -18.88 16.27
CA ALA A 216 35.34 -17.48 15.87
C ALA A 216 35.79 -16.58 17.04
N ILE A 217 35.82 -15.27 16.82
CA ILE A 217 36.05 -14.27 17.85
C ILE A 217 34.99 -13.16 17.83
N ASP A 218 34.72 -12.59 19.00
CA ASP A 218 34.16 -11.25 19.14
C ASP A 218 35.32 -10.27 19.29
N LEU A 219 35.36 -9.24 18.46
CA LEU A 219 36.42 -8.26 18.39
C LEU A 219 35.85 -6.86 18.63
N LYS A 220 36.52 -6.08 19.49
CA LYS A 220 36.38 -4.62 19.54
C LYS A 220 37.64 -3.99 18.97
N GLY A 221 37.46 -3.09 18.01
CA GLY A 221 38.54 -2.44 17.31
C GLY A 221 38.32 -0.94 17.19
N ARG A 222 39.43 -0.23 17.00
CA ARG A 222 39.48 1.19 16.68
C ARG A 222 40.27 1.36 15.40
N LEU A 223 39.69 2.01 14.40
CA LEU A 223 40.32 2.28 13.11
C LEU A 223 40.59 3.77 12.96
N ALA A 224 41.86 4.16 12.80
CA ALA A 224 42.20 5.51 12.35
C ALA A 224 41.96 5.62 10.84
N LEU A 225 41.11 6.56 10.43
CA LEU A 225 40.84 6.83 9.02
C LEU A 225 41.93 7.73 8.43
N GLN A 226 42.26 7.47 7.17
CA GLN A 226 43.16 8.30 6.37
C GLN A 226 42.54 9.67 6.12
N SER A 227 43.36 10.72 6.19
CA SER A 227 42.93 12.10 5.92
C SER A 227 43.07 12.51 4.44
N ASP A 228 43.81 11.72 3.64
CA ASP A 228 44.23 12.03 2.28
C ASP A 228 43.95 10.88 1.28
N GLY A 229 42.82 10.21 1.45
CA GLY A 229 42.37 9.14 0.55
C GLY A 229 41.29 8.27 1.18
N PRO A 230 40.75 7.30 0.42
CA PRO A 230 39.75 6.38 0.94
C PRO A 230 40.37 5.40 1.95
N THR A 231 39.72 5.25 3.10
CA THR A 231 40.04 4.15 4.03
C THR A 231 39.15 2.95 3.72
N ARG A 232 39.75 1.80 3.45
CA ARG A 232 39.05 0.52 3.24
C ARG A 232 39.12 -0.31 4.51
N LEU A 233 38.00 -0.91 4.92
CA LEU A 233 37.91 -1.95 5.94
C LEU A 233 37.09 -3.11 5.38
N ALA A 234 37.70 -4.28 5.22
CA ALA A 234 37.03 -5.50 4.83
C ALA A 234 37.06 -6.51 5.97
N ALA A 235 35.91 -7.13 6.24
CA ALA A 235 35.76 -8.20 7.21
C ALA A 235 35.21 -9.45 6.52
N TYR A 236 35.92 -10.57 6.65
CA TYR A 236 35.48 -11.87 6.14
C TYR A 236 34.90 -12.71 7.26
N PHE A 237 33.65 -13.10 7.10
CA PHE A 237 32.91 -13.82 8.12
C PHE A 237 33.12 -15.34 8.01
N THR A 238 32.65 -16.04 9.04
CA THR A 238 32.45 -17.48 9.04
C THR A 238 31.39 -17.89 8.01
N LYS A 239 31.32 -19.19 7.71
CA LYS A 239 30.36 -19.75 6.73
C LYS A 239 28.90 -19.38 7.04
N TYR A 240 28.56 -19.34 8.33
CA TYR A 240 27.24 -18.95 8.83
C TYR A 240 27.38 -17.85 9.90
N PRO A 241 26.36 -16.99 10.06
CA PRO A 241 26.30 -16.05 11.17
C PRO A 241 26.16 -16.78 12.52
N LEU A 242 26.84 -16.24 13.54
CA LEU A 242 26.96 -16.83 14.87
C LEU A 242 26.28 -15.99 15.97
N ILE A 243 25.62 -14.90 15.63
CA ILE A 243 24.73 -14.18 16.55
C ILE A 243 23.30 -14.56 16.23
N TYR A 244 22.66 -15.25 17.16
CA TYR A 244 21.26 -15.61 17.04
C TYR A 244 20.38 -14.37 16.96
N ASN A 245 19.43 -14.39 16.02
CA ASN A 245 18.45 -13.32 15.92
C ASN A 245 17.41 -13.48 17.06
N PRO A 246 17.27 -12.49 17.96
CA PRO A 246 16.28 -12.55 19.04
C PRO A 246 14.84 -12.47 18.52
N ASN A 247 14.63 -12.00 17.29
CA ASN A 247 13.33 -11.95 16.62
C ASN A 247 12.94 -13.30 15.98
N ARG A 248 13.61 -14.40 16.37
CA ARG A 248 13.24 -15.76 15.97
C ARG A 248 11.84 -16.09 16.50
N VAL A 249 10.92 -16.37 15.59
CA VAL A 249 9.66 -17.04 15.94
C VAL A 249 9.98 -18.51 16.21
N GLU A 250 9.61 -19.04 17.39
CA GLU A 250 9.78 -20.47 17.69
C GLU A 250 9.08 -21.33 16.62
N GLY A 251 9.80 -22.27 16.00
CA GLY A 251 9.33 -23.10 14.87
C GLY A 251 9.80 -22.66 13.47
N ALA A 252 10.50 -21.52 13.35
CA ALA A 252 10.91 -20.96 12.05
C ALA A 252 11.92 -21.80 11.25
N GLU A 253 12.70 -22.69 11.87
CA GLU A 253 13.70 -23.50 11.12
C GLU A 253 13.06 -24.58 10.22
N GLU A 254 11.87 -25.10 10.59
CA GLU A 254 11.06 -25.97 9.72
C GLU A 254 10.19 -25.15 8.75
N GLU A 255 9.83 -23.91 9.11
CA GLU A 255 9.05 -23.00 8.29
C GLU A 255 9.89 -22.38 7.15
N ASP A 256 11.18 -22.09 7.38
CA ASP A 256 12.13 -21.50 6.42
C ASP A 256 12.50 -22.41 5.24
N ALA A 257 12.26 -23.73 5.36
CA ALA A 257 12.44 -24.71 4.29
C ALA A 257 11.21 -24.83 3.36
N LEU A 258 10.08 -24.21 3.72
CA LEU A 258 8.82 -24.32 3.01
C LEU A 258 8.67 -23.24 1.91
N PRO A 259 7.98 -23.55 0.78
CA PRO A 259 7.64 -22.57 -0.25
C PRO A 259 6.93 -21.34 0.33
N ARG A 260 7.10 -20.17 -0.32
CA ARG A 260 6.53 -18.88 0.12
C ARG A 260 5.04 -18.98 0.50
N GLY A 261 4.22 -19.63 -0.33
CA GLY A 261 2.80 -19.86 -0.06
C GLY A 261 2.51 -20.65 1.22
N ALA A 262 3.31 -21.68 1.50
CA ALA A 262 3.16 -22.49 2.70
C ALA A 262 3.50 -21.71 3.99
N ARG A 263 4.52 -20.84 3.94
CA ARG A 263 4.87 -19.94 5.05
C ARG A 263 3.80 -18.89 5.30
N LEU A 264 3.24 -18.35 4.22
CA LEU A 264 2.15 -17.40 4.26
C LEU A 264 0.90 -18.03 4.90
N ILE A 265 0.46 -19.20 4.41
CA ILE A 265 -0.63 -19.97 5.04
C ILE A 265 -0.31 -20.28 6.51
N ALA A 266 0.95 -20.55 6.82
CA ALA A 266 1.36 -20.91 8.17
C ALA A 266 1.19 -19.80 9.20
N ARG A 267 1.23 -18.55 8.74
CA ARG A 267 1.11 -17.34 9.54
C ARG A 267 -0.26 -16.67 9.43
N SER A 268 -1.11 -17.13 8.50
CA SER A 268 -2.51 -16.73 8.39
C SER A 268 -3.41 -17.59 9.29
N ASP A 269 -4.59 -17.06 9.57
CA ASP A 269 -5.67 -17.74 10.27
C ASP A 269 -6.29 -18.91 9.48
N CYS A 270 -5.89 -19.09 8.22
CA CYS A 270 -6.29 -20.21 7.36
C CYS A 270 -6.14 -21.59 8.03
N LYS A 271 -5.10 -21.80 8.86
CA LYS A 271 -4.86 -23.05 9.60
C LYS A 271 -5.91 -23.36 10.67
N THR A 272 -6.69 -22.38 11.08
CA THR A 272 -7.78 -22.56 12.06
C THR A 272 -8.90 -23.41 11.48
N CYS A 273 -9.11 -23.31 10.16
CA CYS A 273 -10.21 -23.95 9.47
C CYS A 273 -9.77 -24.98 8.44
N HIS A 274 -8.50 -24.99 8.00
CA HIS A 274 -8.01 -25.89 6.98
C HIS A 274 -6.74 -26.64 7.44
N ASN A 275 -6.54 -27.84 6.91
CA ASN A 275 -5.34 -28.65 7.11
C ASN A 275 -4.87 -29.20 5.76
N THR A 276 -3.59 -29.56 5.64
CA THR A 276 -3.01 -29.99 4.36
C THR A 276 -3.69 -31.21 3.75
N TYR A 277 -3.98 -32.24 4.56
CA TYR A 277 -4.46 -33.55 4.05
C TYR A 277 -5.76 -34.04 4.71
N LEU A 278 -6.20 -33.40 5.79
CA LEU A 278 -7.39 -33.82 6.53
C LEU A 278 -8.44 -32.71 6.48
N LYS A 279 -9.67 -33.05 6.14
CA LYS A 279 -10.79 -32.11 6.27
C LYS A 279 -11.03 -31.79 7.75
N THR A 280 -11.10 -30.51 8.09
CA THR A 280 -11.44 -30.04 9.44
C THR A 280 -12.74 -29.24 9.39
N ILE A 281 -12.70 -27.91 9.50
CA ILE A 281 -13.88 -27.05 9.38
C ILE A 281 -14.14 -26.75 7.90
N GLY A 282 -13.11 -26.33 7.18
CA GLY A 282 -13.01 -26.26 5.74
C GLY A 282 -12.38 -27.52 5.13
N PRO A 283 -12.36 -27.63 3.79
CA PRO A 283 -11.72 -28.74 3.07
C PRO A 283 -10.21 -28.84 3.33
N ALA A 284 -9.65 -30.03 3.14
CA ALA A 284 -8.20 -30.16 3.11
C ALA A 284 -7.61 -29.44 1.89
N TYR A 285 -6.40 -28.89 1.98
CA TYR A 285 -5.75 -28.24 0.83
C TYR A 285 -5.55 -29.21 -0.34
N ALA A 286 -5.19 -30.46 -0.07
CA ALA A 286 -5.09 -31.49 -1.11
C ALA A 286 -6.44 -31.79 -1.79
N ASP A 287 -7.57 -31.67 -1.08
CA ASP A 287 -8.91 -31.84 -1.69
C ASP A 287 -9.24 -30.66 -2.61
N VAL A 288 -8.84 -29.45 -2.21
CA VAL A 288 -9.00 -28.24 -3.05
C VAL A 288 -8.23 -28.39 -4.35
N ALA A 289 -6.97 -28.86 -4.28
CA ALA A 289 -6.17 -29.16 -5.45
C ALA A 289 -6.87 -30.17 -6.37
N LYS A 290 -7.29 -31.33 -5.82
CA LYS A 290 -8.01 -32.38 -6.58
C LYS A 290 -9.33 -31.94 -7.21
N ARG A 291 -9.98 -30.90 -6.68
CA ARG A 291 -11.27 -30.41 -7.18
C ARG A 291 -11.11 -29.42 -8.34
N TYR A 292 -10.02 -28.66 -8.35
CA TYR A 292 -9.81 -27.58 -9.31
C TYR A 292 -8.55 -27.83 -10.12
N ALA A 293 -8.66 -27.79 -11.44
CA ALA A 293 -7.51 -27.93 -12.32
C ALA A 293 -6.45 -26.83 -12.07
N ASN A 294 -5.16 -27.17 -11.98
CA ASN A 294 -4.03 -26.27 -11.81
C ASN A 294 -3.73 -25.47 -13.08
N ASN A 295 -4.56 -24.46 -13.30
CA ASN A 295 -4.41 -23.47 -14.35
C ASN A 295 -4.61 -22.04 -13.80
N SER A 296 -4.23 -21.05 -14.59
CA SER A 296 -4.25 -19.63 -14.21
C SER A 296 -5.63 -19.14 -13.77
N ASP A 297 -6.71 -19.67 -14.36
CA ASP A 297 -8.07 -19.19 -14.14
C ASP A 297 -8.61 -19.71 -12.80
N ASN A 298 -8.36 -20.98 -12.49
CA ASN A 298 -8.70 -21.55 -11.19
C ASN A 298 -7.85 -20.95 -10.08
N VAL A 299 -6.57 -20.66 -10.34
CA VAL A 299 -5.72 -19.93 -9.40
C VAL A 299 -6.31 -18.54 -9.15
N ALA A 300 -6.68 -17.78 -10.19
CA ALA A 300 -7.28 -16.44 -10.03
C ALA A 300 -8.65 -16.48 -9.32
N MET A 301 -9.49 -17.46 -9.63
CA MET A 301 -10.78 -17.68 -8.95
C MET A 301 -10.57 -18.02 -7.48
N LEU A 302 -9.63 -18.93 -7.16
CA LEU A 302 -9.34 -19.32 -5.78
C LEU A 302 -8.70 -18.17 -5.00
N VAL A 303 -7.87 -17.34 -5.64
CA VAL A 303 -7.39 -16.08 -5.05
C VAL A 303 -8.57 -15.19 -4.69
N GLY A 304 -9.51 -14.99 -5.62
CA GLY A 304 -10.74 -14.24 -5.36
C GLY A 304 -11.61 -14.87 -4.26
N LYS A 305 -11.63 -16.21 -4.12
CA LYS A 305 -12.34 -16.91 -3.04
C LYS A 305 -11.68 -16.78 -1.68
N VAL A 306 -10.35 -16.77 -1.61
CA VAL A 306 -9.65 -16.51 -0.35
C VAL A 306 -9.90 -15.05 0.07
N GLN A 307 -9.82 -14.12 -0.89
CA GLN A 307 -9.98 -12.69 -0.62
C GLN A 307 -11.41 -12.30 -0.24
N ASN A 308 -12.42 -12.84 -0.95
CA ASN A 308 -13.83 -12.49 -0.75
C ASN A 308 -14.61 -13.52 0.06
N GLY A 309 -13.96 -14.60 0.50
CA GLY A 309 -14.59 -15.69 1.22
C GLY A 309 -15.49 -16.53 0.33
N GLY A 310 -16.11 -17.54 0.91
CA GLY A 310 -17.01 -18.40 0.17
C GLY A 310 -17.67 -19.47 1.02
N ALA A 311 -18.93 -19.76 0.74
CA ALA A 311 -19.69 -20.80 1.41
C ALA A 311 -20.30 -21.79 0.40
N GLY A 312 -20.72 -22.96 0.88
CA GLY A 312 -21.58 -23.87 0.13
C GLY A 312 -20.87 -24.86 -0.80
N VAL A 313 -19.64 -24.59 -1.26
CA VAL A 313 -18.93 -25.50 -2.17
C VAL A 313 -18.41 -26.78 -1.47
N TRP A 314 -18.09 -26.67 -0.18
CA TRP A 314 -17.45 -27.74 0.61
C TRP A 314 -18.26 -28.18 1.83
N GLY A 315 -19.50 -27.69 1.95
CA GLY A 315 -20.43 -27.90 3.06
C GLY A 315 -21.04 -26.59 3.56
N GLU A 316 -21.75 -26.68 4.69
CA GLU A 316 -22.45 -25.54 5.33
C GLU A 316 -21.50 -24.53 5.97
N ALA A 317 -20.24 -24.92 6.24
CA ALA A 317 -19.23 -24.03 6.79
C ALA A 317 -18.77 -23.02 5.72
N ALA A 318 -18.95 -21.73 6.02
CA ALA A 318 -18.46 -20.63 5.21
C ALA A 318 -16.98 -20.33 5.53
N MET A 319 -16.17 -20.15 4.49
CA MET A 319 -14.85 -19.55 4.59
C MET A 319 -15.01 -18.04 4.69
N THR A 320 -14.50 -17.46 5.77
CA THR A 320 -14.45 -16.02 6.00
C THR A 320 -13.64 -15.34 4.90
N PRO A 321 -14.03 -14.14 4.43
CA PRO A 321 -13.23 -13.34 3.50
C PRO A 321 -11.92 -12.87 4.15
N HIS A 322 -10.84 -12.83 3.36
CA HIS A 322 -9.55 -12.28 3.76
C HIS A 322 -9.18 -11.09 2.84
N PRO A 323 -9.97 -9.99 2.86
CA PRO A 323 -9.75 -8.84 1.97
C PRO A 323 -8.46 -8.09 2.31
N ASP A 324 -7.97 -8.27 3.55
CA ASP A 324 -6.76 -7.63 4.09
C ASP A 324 -5.46 -8.32 3.66
N LEU A 325 -5.55 -9.51 3.03
CA LEU A 325 -4.39 -10.16 2.43
C LEU A 325 -4.14 -9.58 1.03
N GLU A 326 -2.90 -9.19 0.76
CA GLU A 326 -2.48 -8.68 -0.55
C GLU A 326 -2.58 -9.79 -1.62
N GLU A 327 -3.06 -9.44 -2.83
CA GLU A 327 -3.37 -10.42 -3.89
C GLU A 327 -2.14 -11.28 -4.25
N LEU A 328 -0.93 -10.69 -4.25
CA LEU A 328 0.33 -11.37 -4.52
C LEU A 328 0.68 -12.43 -3.47
N ASP A 329 0.22 -12.27 -2.24
CA ASP A 329 0.44 -13.22 -1.16
C ASP A 329 -0.60 -14.33 -1.22
N ILE A 330 -1.87 -13.99 -1.43
CA ILE A 330 -2.93 -14.98 -1.65
C ILE A 330 -2.60 -15.86 -2.85
N ARG A 331 -2.13 -15.27 -3.96
CA ARG A 331 -1.72 -16.00 -5.17
C ARG A 331 -0.61 -16.99 -4.87
N ALA A 332 0.42 -16.58 -4.13
CA ALA A 332 1.49 -17.49 -3.72
C ALA A 332 0.98 -18.63 -2.80
N MET A 333 0.00 -18.36 -1.92
CA MET A 333 -0.64 -19.39 -1.09
C MET A 333 -1.44 -20.39 -1.93
N VAL A 334 -2.26 -19.91 -2.87
CA VAL A 334 -3.13 -20.71 -3.74
C VAL A 334 -2.30 -21.55 -4.71
N GLU A 335 -1.27 -20.99 -5.34
CA GLU A 335 -0.36 -21.74 -6.23
C GLU A 335 0.34 -22.90 -5.52
N TYR A 336 0.70 -22.72 -4.24
CA TYR A 336 1.21 -23.82 -3.41
C TYR A 336 0.16 -24.91 -3.18
N ILE A 337 -1.10 -24.54 -2.89
CA ILE A 337 -2.21 -25.49 -2.69
C ILE A 337 -2.47 -26.29 -3.97
N MET A 338 -2.56 -25.62 -5.11
CA MET A 338 -2.83 -26.25 -6.43
C MET A 338 -1.68 -27.14 -6.91
N GLY A 339 -0.48 -27.02 -6.33
CA GLY A 339 0.63 -27.91 -6.59
C GLY A 339 0.56 -29.27 -5.88
N LEU A 340 -0.42 -29.49 -4.99
CA LEU A 340 -0.48 -30.69 -4.13
C LEU A 340 -1.00 -31.95 -4.83
N ASP A 341 -1.64 -31.84 -6.00
CA ASP A 341 -2.20 -32.98 -6.78
C ASP A 341 -1.67 -33.06 -8.23
N ALA A 342 -0.60 -32.33 -8.54
CA ALA A 342 -0.05 -32.19 -9.89
C ALA A 342 0.27 -33.51 -10.61
N GLU A 343 0.56 -34.60 -9.87
CA GLU A 343 0.75 -35.94 -10.45
C GLU A 343 -0.57 -36.61 -10.90
N GLU A 344 -1.71 -36.33 -10.26
CA GLU A 344 -3.04 -36.87 -10.60
C GLU A 344 -3.73 -36.07 -11.73
N GLU A 345 -3.55 -34.75 -11.74
CA GLU A 345 -4.21 -33.88 -12.71
C GLU A 345 -3.66 -34.06 -14.14
N ALA A 346 -2.37 -34.35 -14.26
CA ALA A 346 -1.71 -34.72 -15.52
C ALA A 346 -2.33 -35.97 -16.18
N LEU A 347 -3.13 -36.76 -15.46
CA LEU A 347 -3.83 -37.94 -15.97
C LEU A 347 -5.27 -37.65 -16.48
N GLN A 348 -5.85 -36.47 -16.24
CA GLN A 348 -7.30 -36.19 -16.46
C GLN A 348 -7.64 -35.18 -17.57
N ALA A 349 -6.69 -34.45 -18.14
CA ALA A 349 -6.96 -33.38 -19.12
C ALA A 349 -7.32 -33.90 -20.54
N GLN A 350 -8.61 -34.11 -20.82
CA GLN A 350 -9.21 -34.06 -22.17
C GLN A 350 -10.67 -33.51 -22.12
N PRO A 351 -11.07 -32.45 -22.87
CA PRO A 351 -12.42 -31.83 -22.77
C PRO A 351 -13.30 -31.83 -24.07
N GLU A 352 -14.62 -31.53 -23.93
CA GLU A 352 -15.58 -31.13 -25.00
C GLU A 352 -16.50 -29.94 -24.58
N THR A 353 -16.81 -29.01 -25.50
CA THR A 353 -17.61 -27.74 -25.33
C THR A 353 -18.81 -27.63 -26.31
N LYS A 354 -19.81 -26.76 -26.02
CA LYS A 354 -20.92 -26.36 -26.96
C LYS A 354 -20.95 -24.83 -27.22
N SER A 355 -21.35 -24.42 -28.43
CA SER A 355 -21.18 -23.08 -29.05
C SER A 355 -22.41 -22.16 -29.06
N MET A 356 -22.22 -20.85 -29.26
CA MET A 356 -23.25 -19.80 -29.49
C MET A 356 -23.89 -19.79 -30.89
N GLU A 357 -23.47 -20.68 -31.80
CA GLU A 357 -23.99 -20.73 -33.18
C GLU A 357 -25.45 -21.19 -33.22
N GLY A 358 -26.35 -20.36 -33.76
CA GLY A 358 -27.75 -20.72 -34.05
C GLY A 358 -28.84 -20.12 -33.13
N LEU A 359 -28.50 -19.19 -32.23
CA LEU A 359 -29.47 -18.50 -31.37
C LEU A 359 -30.22 -17.38 -32.12
N GLU A 360 -31.52 -17.25 -31.88
CA GLU A 360 -32.35 -16.15 -32.39
C GLU A 360 -32.29 -14.95 -31.42
N PHE A 361 -31.60 -13.88 -31.82
CA PHE A 361 -31.47 -12.65 -31.03
C PHE A 361 -32.71 -11.76 -31.16
N VAL A 362 -33.18 -11.21 -30.04
CA VAL A 362 -34.17 -10.13 -30.01
C VAL A 362 -33.46 -8.78 -30.16
N ASP A 363 -33.91 -7.99 -31.13
CA ASP A 363 -33.37 -6.65 -31.39
C ASP A 363 -33.88 -5.64 -30.35
N ALA A 364 -33.03 -4.68 -29.98
CA ALA A 364 -33.41 -3.59 -29.08
C ALA A 364 -34.43 -2.63 -29.75
N ALA A 365 -35.19 -1.91 -28.92
CA ALA A 365 -36.23 -1.02 -29.41
C ALA A 365 -35.68 0.14 -30.28
N GLU A 366 -36.20 0.27 -31.51
CA GLU A 366 -35.75 1.30 -32.46
C GLU A 366 -36.14 2.71 -32.02
N GLY A 367 -35.18 3.65 -32.09
CA GLY A 367 -35.44 5.08 -31.89
C GLY A 367 -35.51 5.56 -30.43
N LEU A 368 -35.44 4.66 -29.45
CA LEU A 368 -35.33 5.00 -28.03
C LEU A 368 -33.88 5.29 -27.66
N LYS A 369 -33.63 6.46 -27.08
CA LYS A 369 -32.31 6.84 -26.55
C LYS A 369 -32.38 6.97 -25.04
N GLN A 370 -31.39 6.40 -24.35
CA GLN A 370 -31.28 6.42 -22.90
C GLN A 370 -31.30 7.85 -22.31
N GLU A 371 -30.78 8.85 -23.02
CA GLU A 371 -30.80 10.26 -22.65
C GLU A 371 -32.21 10.86 -22.48
N ASN A 372 -33.23 10.21 -23.07
CA ASN A 372 -34.63 10.63 -22.99
C ASN A 372 -35.44 9.85 -21.95
N LEU A 373 -34.81 8.94 -21.19
CA LEU A 373 -35.44 8.12 -20.17
C LEU A 373 -34.97 8.54 -18.77
N ILE A 374 -35.78 8.20 -17.77
CA ILE A 374 -35.50 8.50 -16.36
C ILE A 374 -35.05 7.19 -15.68
N PRO A 375 -33.99 7.20 -14.85
CA PRO A 375 -33.53 5.99 -14.16
C PRO A 375 -34.59 5.35 -13.24
N GLY A 376 -34.60 4.01 -13.21
CA GLY A 376 -35.51 3.18 -12.41
C GLY A 376 -36.72 2.66 -13.19
N LEU A 377 -37.49 1.75 -12.57
CA LEU A 377 -38.75 1.21 -13.07
C LEU A 377 -39.93 1.84 -12.33
N LEU A 378 -41.06 1.99 -13.02
CA LEU A 378 -42.33 2.26 -12.38
C LEU A 378 -42.81 0.99 -11.67
N LEU A 379 -42.96 1.06 -10.35
CA LEU A 379 -43.57 0.03 -9.53
C LEU A 379 -45.01 0.42 -9.20
N GLN A 380 -45.94 -0.48 -9.49
CA GLN A 380 -47.35 -0.39 -9.11
C GLN A 380 -47.70 -1.56 -8.20
N VAL A 381 -48.31 -1.28 -7.04
CA VAL A 381 -48.71 -2.29 -6.05
C VAL A 381 -50.22 -2.34 -5.95
N TYR A 382 -50.79 -3.55 -5.93
CA TYR A 382 -52.22 -3.80 -5.91
C TYR A 382 -52.58 -4.69 -4.72
N GLN A 383 -53.65 -4.35 -4.01
CA GLN A 383 -54.16 -5.17 -2.92
C GLN A 383 -55.43 -5.89 -3.37
N SER A 384 -55.50 -7.19 -3.10
CA SER A 384 -56.69 -8.01 -3.32
C SER A 384 -57.46 -8.22 -2.01
N ASN A 385 -58.79 -8.21 -2.12
CA ASN A 385 -59.71 -8.61 -1.04
C ASN A 385 -60.06 -10.11 -1.10
N ARG A 386 -59.48 -10.85 -2.05
CA ARG A 386 -59.63 -12.29 -2.22
C ARG A 386 -58.28 -12.95 -2.08
N GLU A 387 -58.28 -14.20 -1.64
CA GLU A 387 -57.08 -15.03 -1.60
C GLU A 387 -56.49 -15.16 -3.01
N LEU A 388 -55.18 -14.92 -3.13
CA LEU A 388 -54.41 -15.08 -4.36
C LEU A 388 -53.68 -16.41 -4.35
N SER A 389 -53.80 -17.17 -5.43
CA SER A 389 -53.10 -18.46 -5.61
C SER A 389 -52.29 -18.53 -6.90
N ARG A 390 -52.46 -17.54 -7.78
CA ARG A 390 -51.77 -17.37 -9.07
C ARG A 390 -51.88 -15.92 -9.53
N LEU A 391 -50.97 -15.47 -10.39
CA LEU A 391 -50.96 -14.13 -10.97
C LEU A 391 -52.29 -13.76 -11.65
N ALA A 392 -52.95 -14.73 -12.27
CA ALA A 392 -54.24 -14.53 -12.95
C ALA A 392 -55.41 -14.16 -12.01
N ASP A 393 -55.26 -14.37 -10.69
CA ASP A 393 -56.28 -14.01 -9.71
C ASP A 393 -56.29 -12.47 -9.43
N LEU A 394 -55.26 -11.75 -9.89
CA LEU A 394 -55.08 -10.30 -9.71
C LEU A 394 -55.19 -9.56 -11.05
N SER A 395 -55.81 -8.38 -11.05
CA SER A 395 -55.87 -7.49 -12.22
C SER A 395 -54.92 -6.32 -12.06
N PHE A 396 -53.88 -6.27 -12.90
CA PHE A 396 -52.93 -5.15 -12.97
C PHE A 396 -53.44 -3.95 -13.79
N ASN A 397 -54.70 -3.97 -14.25
CA ASN A 397 -55.30 -2.89 -15.04
C ASN A 397 -56.16 -1.93 -14.21
N GLY A 398 -56.31 -2.18 -12.90
CA GLY A 398 -57.05 -1.31 -11.97
C GLY A 398 -56.20 -0.15 -11.43
N PRO A 399 -56.78 0.71 -10.56
CA PRO A 399 -55.98 1.70 -9.82
C PRO A 399 -55.10 0.99 -8.77
N PRO A 400 -53.79 1.22 -8.73
CA PRO A 400 -52.92 0.63 -7.72
C PRO A 400 -53.11 1.29 -6.35
N LEU A 401 -52.78 0.54 -5.31
CA LEU A 401 -52.69 0.99 -3.92
C LEU A 401 -51.48 1.92 -3.71
N TYR A 402 -50.35 1.59 -4.34
CA TYR A 402 -49.12 2.38 -4.31
C TYR A 402 -48.51 2.51 -5.70
N GLU A 403 -47.88 3.65 -5.98
CA GLU A 403 -47.02 3.84 -7.15
C GLU A 403 -45.72 4.54 -6.74
N GLY A 404 -44.60 4.08 -7.27
CA GLY A 404 -43.29 4.67 -6.99
C GLY A 404 -42.24 4.24 -7.99
N ILE A 405 -41.06 4.85 -7.90
CA ILE A 405 -39.91 4.47 -8.73
C ILE A 405 -38.97 3.60 -7.90
N VAL A 406 -38.54 2.48 -8.49
CA VAL A 406 -37.57 1.56 -7.89
C VAL A 406 -36.39 1.38 -8.82
N SER A 407 -35.19 1.41 -8.25
CA SER A 407 -33.94 1.26 -9.02
C SER A 407 -33.38 -0.16 -8.97
N GLN A 408 -33.98 -1.07 -8.21
CA GLN A 408 -33.52 -2.45 -8.06
C GLN A 408 -34.69 -3.37 -7.72
N ILE A 409 -34.61 -4.63 -8.14
CA ILE A 409 -35.56 -5.69 -7.76
C ILE A 409 -34.82 -6.65 -6.83
N HIS A 410 -34.79 -6.29 -5.56
CA HIS A 410 -34.37 -7.15 -4.44
C HIS A 410 -35.10 -6.61 -3.21
N ILE A 411 -36.12 -7.32 -2.76
CA ILE A 411 -36.96 -6.90 -1.63
C ILE A 411 -37.07 -8.07 -0.67
N GLU A 412 -36.60 -7.84 0.56
CA GLU A 412 -36.68 -8.78 1.65
C GLU A 412 -37.97 -8.59 2.47
N ASN A 413 -38.33 -9.61 3.26
CA ASN A 413 -39.62 -9.69 3.93
C ASN A 413 -40.00 -8.46 4.78
N ASN A 414 -39.02 -7.81 5.42
CA ASN A 414 -39.21 -6.63 6.26
C ASN A 414 -39.45 -5.32 5.48
N GLU A 415 -39.11 -5.28 4.18
CA GLU A 415 -39.21 -4.08 3.34
C GLU A 415 -40.61 -3.90 2.74
N PHE A 416 -41.46 -4.92 2.81
CA PHE A 416 -42.86 -4.86 2.33
C PHE A 416 -43.81 -4.07 3.25
N GLN A 417 -43.34 -3.61 4.42
CA GLN A 417 -44.07 -2.88 5.49
C GLN A 417 -45.54 -2.53 5.22
N GLY A 418 -46.48 -3.25 5.85
CA GLY A 418 -47.92 -3.01 5.71
C GLY A 418 -48.59 -3.75 4.54
N LEU A 419 -47.82 -4.43 3.69
CA LEU A 419 -48.29 -5.41 2.72
C LEU A 419 -48.08 -6.82 3.27
N GLU A 420 -49.07 -7.34 3.99
CA GLU A 420 -48.91 -8.62 4.70
C GLU A 420 -49.17 -9.85 3.82
N ALA A 421 -50.25 -9.81 3.03
CA ALA A 421 -50.74 -10.92 2.23
C ALA A 421 -51.70 -10.42 1.15
N ASN A 422 -51.96 -11.25 0.14
CA ASN A 422 -52.90 -11.01 -0.97
C ASN A 422 -52.68 -9.69 -1.71
N PHE A 423 -51.42 -9.38 -2.03
CA PHE A 423 -51.06 -8.24 -2.87
C PHE A 423 -50.29 -8.71 -4.09
N GLY A 424 -50.19 -7.85 -5.10
CA GLY A 424 -49.25 -8.05 -6.20
C GLY A 424 -48.59 -6.78 -6.65
N MET A 425 -47.51 -6.96 -7.39
CA MET A 425 -46.59 -5.91 -7.81
C MET A 425 -46.36 -6.04 -9.31
N GLN A 426 -46.34 -4.90 -9.99
CA GLN A 426 -45.97 -4.83 -11.39
C GLN A 426 -44.89 -3.78 -11.57
N TYR A 427 -43.78 -4.21 -12.16
CA TYR A 427 -42.67 -3.37 -12.55
C TYR A 427 -42.77 -3.10 -14.06
N LYS A 428 -42.65 -1.85 -14.48
CA LYS A 428 -42.71 -1.42 -15.89
C LYS A 428 -41.57 -0.47 -16.22
N GLY A 429 -41.00 -0.65 -17.40
CA GLY A 429 -40.00 0.27 -17.95
C GLY A 429 -39.17 -0.42 -19.02
N TYR A 430 -37.87 -0.18 -18.97
CA TYR A 430 -36.88 -0.68 -19.91
C TYR A 430 -35.67 -1.22 -19.14
N ILE A 431 -35.05 -2.24 -19.71
CA ILE A 431 -33.75 -2.77 -19.30
C ILE A 431 -32.73 -2.46 -20.40
N ALA A 432 -31.57 -1.92 -20.02
CA ALA A 432 -30.44 -1.67 -20.91
C ALA A 432 -29.51 -2.90 -20.93
N ILE A 433 -29.37 -3.49 -22.11
CA ILE A 433 -28.48 -4.63 -22.38
C ILE A 433 -27.14 -4.09 -22.87
N PRO A 434 -26.02 -4.37 -22.18
CA PRO A 434 -24.73 -3.74 -22.45
C PRO A 434 -24.03 -4.30 -23.70
N LYS A 435 -24.33 -5.53 -24.10
CA LYS A 435 -23.65 -6.23 -25.19
C LYS A 435 -24.54 -7.34 -25.77
N ASP A 436 -24.45 -7.59 -27.07
CA ASP A 436 -25.05 -8.76 -27.72
C ASP A 436 -24.61 -10.04 -27.00
N ASN A 437 -25.55 -10.76 -26.39
CA ASN A 437 -25.24 -11.98 -25.66
C ASN A 437 -26.45 -12.91 -25.49
N ASN A 438 -26.18 -14.13 -25.05
CA ASN A 438 -27.19 -15.03 -24.52
C ASN A 438 -27.28 -14.85 -23.01
N TYR A 439 -28.40 -14.29 -22.54
CA TYR A 439 -28.63 -13.97 -21.14
C TYR A 439 -29.52 -15.01 -20.47
N VAL A 440 -29.15 -15.40 -19.26
CA VAL A 440 -30.01 -16.20 -18.38
C VAL A 440 -30.48 -15.31 -17.24
N PHE A 441 -31.76 -14.99 -17.20
CA PHE A 441 -32.40 -14.28 -16.10
C PHE A 441 -32.86 -15.27 -15.05
N ARG A 442 -32.54 -14.99 -13.79
CA ARG A 442 -32.99 -15.76 -12.63
C ARG A 442 -33.93 -14.91 -11.79
N LEU A 443 -35.17 -15.38 -11.70
CA LEU A 443 -36.17 -14.79 -10.84
C LEU A 443 -36.27 -15.63 -9.57
N ARG A 444 -36.13 -14.98 -8.41
CA ARG A 444 -36.34 -15.61 -7.11
C ARG A 444 -37.54 -14.97 -6.45
N SER A 445 -38.58 -15.74 -6.15
CA SER A 445 -39.78 -15.19 -5.51
C SER A 445 -40.40 -16.17 -4.52
N ASP A 446 -41.05 -15.66 -3.47
CA ASP A 446 -41.75 -16.50 -2.49
C ASP A 446 -43.00 -17.14 -3.07
N ASP A 447 -43.93 -16.34 -3.57
CA ASP A 447 -45.07 -16.80 -4.37
C ASP A 447 -44.85 -16.43 -5.86
N GLY A 448 -45.90 -16.54 -6.67
CA GLY A 448 -45.77 -16.57 -8.11
C GLY A 448 -45.30 -15.28 -8.76
N SER A 449 -44.45 -15.43 -9.78
CA SER A 449 -43.86 -14.33 -10.52
C SER A 449 -43.64 -14.64 -12.01
N ARG A 450 -43.57 -13.59 -12.82
CA ARG A 450 -43.39 -13.68 -14.28
C ARG A 450 -42.57 -12.51 -14.81
N LEU A 451 -41.59 -12.80 -15.65
CA LEU A 451 -40.76 -11.83 -16.36
C LEU A 451 -41.05 -11.84 -17.86
N LEU A 452 -41.28 -10.66 -18.43
CA LEU A 452 -41.35 -10.45 -19.87
C LEU A 452 -40.35 -9.40 -20.33
N ILE A 453 -39.62 -9.72 -21.41
CA ILE A 453 -38.72 -8.81 -22.11
C ILE A 453 -39.20 -8.74 -23.57
N ASP A 454 -39.47 -7.54 -24.07
CA ASP A 454 -40.06 -7.32 -25.42
C ASP A 454 -41.33 -8.12 -25.68
N GLY A 455 -42.14 -8.27 -24.63
CA GLY A 455 -43.38 -9.02 -24.66
C GLY A 455 -43.20 -10.54 -24.71
N GLN A 456 -41.97 -11.05 -24.81
CA GLN A 456 -41.67 -12.48 -24.71
C GLN A 456 -41.58 -12.88 -23.24
N GLU A 457 -42.26 -13.97 -22.88
CA GLU A 457 -42.19 -14.55 -21.53
C GLU A 457 -40.85 -15.29 -21.38
N VAL A 458 -39.97 -14.73 -20.55
CA VAL A 458 -38.61 -15.26 -20.31
C VAL A 458 -38.62 -16.20 -19.11
N VAL A 459 -39.28 -15.79 -18.02
CA VAL A 459 -39.45 -16.60 -16.81
C VAL A 459 -40.92 -16.61 -16.42
N ASN A 460 -41.45 -17.79 -16.10
CA ASN A 460 -42.77 -17.96 -15.54
C ASN A 460 -42.72 -18.99 -14.42
N TYR A 461 -42.87 -18.50 -13.19
CA TYR A 461 -42.88 -19.30 -11.98
C TYR A 461 -44.10 -18.89 -11.15
N ASP A 462 -45.28 -19.17 -11.68
CA ASP A 462 -46.56 -18.83 -11.05
C ASP A 462 -47.03 -19.91 -10.06
N GLY A 463 -47.87 -19.55 -9.11
CA GLY A 463 -48.40 -20.44 -8.07
C GLY A 463 -47.94 -20.06 -6.65
N LEU A 464 -48.36 -20.88 -5.67
CA LEU A 464 -47.91 -20.75 -4.28
C LEU A 464 -46.69 -21.64 -4.06
N HIS A 465 -45.60 -21.07 -3.57
CA HIS A 465 -44.40 -21.79 -3.20
C HIS A 465 -43.67 -21.04 -2.08
N SER A 466 -42.46 -21.48 -1.72
CA SER A 466 -41.54 -20.67 -0.90
C SER A 466 -40.53 -20.00 -1.82
N ALA A 467 -39.68 -19.12 -1.26
CA ALA A 467 -38.60 -18.45 -1.99
C ALA A 467 -37.68 -19.41 -2.77
N GLU A 468 -38.02 -19.65 -4.03
CA GLU A 468 -37.34 -20.55 -4.95
C GLU A 468 -36.90 -19.79 -6.20
N LYS A 469 -36.00 -20.38 -6.98
CA LYS A 469 -35.41 -19.76 -8.17
C LYS A 469 -35.92 -20.42 -9.45
N MET A 470 -36.21 -19.60 -10.45
CA MET A 470 -36.51 -20.05 -11.80
C MET A 470 -35.67 -19.26 -12.80
N ASP A 471 -35.05 -20.00 -13.72
CA ASP A 471 -34.17 -19.44 -14.74
C ASP A 471 -34.88 -19.42 -16.10
N GLY A 472 -34.60 -18.39 -16.89
CA GLY A 472 -35.10 -18.21 -18.24
C GLY A 472 -34.02 -17.64 -19.13
N GLU A 473 -33.90 -18.18 -20.34
CA GLU A 473 -32.83 -17.86 -21.28
C GLU A 473 -33.37 -17.08 -22.47
N ILE A 474 -32.67 -16.02 -22.87
CA ILE A 474 -33.01 -15.19 -24.02
C ILE A 474 -31.75 -14.56 -24.62
N ALA A 475 -31.61 -14.63 -25.94
CA ALA A 475 -30.55 -13.93 -26.66
C ALA A 475 -30.99 -12.49 -26.97
N LEU A 476 -30.24 -11.51 -26.48
CA LEU A 476 -30.57 -10.09 -26.58
C LEU A 476 -29.43 -9.34 -27.28
N ARG A 477 -29.79 -8.43 -28.19
CA ARG A 477 -28.82 -7.46 -28.71
C ARG A 477 -28.55 -6.35 -27.71
N GLN A 478 -27.44 -5.65 -27.87
CA GLN A 478 -27.14 -4.44 -27.13
C GLN A 478 -28.21 -3.38 -27.38
N GLY A 479 -28.71 -2.75 -26.30
CA GLY A 479 -29.65 -1.63 -26.37
C GLY A 479 -30.75 -1.68 -25.31
N LEU A 480 -31.81 -0.89 -25.51
CA LEU A 480 -32.94 -0.81 -24.59
C LEU A 480 -34.03 -1.80 -25.01
N HIS A 481 -34.43 -2.65 -24.07
CA HIS A 481 -35.52 -3.62 -24.24
C HIS A 481 -36.65 -3.27 -23.29
N SER A 482 -37.90 -3.43 -23.73
CA SER A 482 -39.05 -3.22 -22.85
C SER A 482 -39.07 -4.30 -21.77
N PHE A 483 -39.33 -3.88 -20.53
CA PHE A 483 -39.21 -4.71 -19.34
C PHE A 483 -40.51 -4.69 -18.55
N ARG A 484 -41.03 -5.88 -18.23
CA ARG A 484 -42.16 -6.05 -17.34
C ARG A 484 -41.97 -7.24 -16.43
N LEU A 485 -42.14 -7.04 -15.13
CA LEU A 485 -42.13 -8.09 -14.13
C LEU A 485 -43.41 -8.02 -13.30
N GLU A 486 -44.02 -9.18 -13.07
CA GLU A 486 -45.23 -9.33 -12.26
C GLU A 486 -44.96 -10.30 -11.12
N PHE A 487 -45.50 -10.00 -9.94
CA PHE A 487 -45.38 -10.81 -8.74
C PHE A 487 -46.68 -10.74 -7.94
N PHE A 488 -47.06 -11.82 -7.26
CA PHE A 488 -48.08 -11.78 -6.22
C PHE A 488 -47.61 -12.50 -4.96
N GLN A 489 -48.15 -12.09 -3.82
CA GLN A 489 -48.06 -12.80 -2.56
C GLN A 489 -49.46 -13.21 -2.10
N GLY A 490 -49.69 -14.51 -1.89
CA GLY A 490 -50.87 -15.05 -1.23
C GLY A 490 -50.80 -14.93 0.30
N GLY A 491 -49.67 -15.33 0.90
CA GLY A 491 -49.39 -15.14 2.33
C GLY A 491 -48.13 -15.88 2.78
N GLY A 492 -47.64 -15.64 4.01
CA GLY A 492 -46.40 -16.27 4.51
C GLY A 492 -45.19 -15.34 4.47
N GLY A 493 -44.02 -15.91 4.14
CA GLY A 493 -42.78 -15.13 3.91
C GLY A 493 -42.92 -14.26 2.66
N LYS A 494 -42.05 -13.29 2.42
CA LYS A 494 -42.15 -12.41 1.24
C LYS A 494 -40.76 -12.15 0.73
N PHE A 495 -40.52 -12.42 -0.54
CA PHE A 495 -39.22 -12.22 -1.16
C PHE A 495 -39.38 -12.05 -2.66
N ILE A 496 -38.63 -11.13 -3.25
CA ILE A 496 -38.41 -11.09 -4.70
C ILE A 496 -37.02 -10.57 -5.03
N ALA A 497 -36.33 -11.22 -5.98
CA ALA A 497 -35.07 -10.75 -6.54
C ALA A 497 -34.95 -11.10 -8.04
N LEU A 498 -34.32 -10.21 -8.81
CA LEU A 498 -33.97 -10.47 -10.20
C LEU A 498 -32.45 -10.44 -10.41
N GLU A 499 -31.93 -11.55 -10.91
CA GLU A 499 -30.52 -11.78 -11.22
C GLU A 499 -30.36 -12.09 -12.72
N TRP A 500 -29.16 -11.92 -13.28
CA TRP A 500 -28.82 -12.33 -14.64
C TRP A 500 -27.41 -12.95 -14.73
N SER A 501 -27.13 -13.67 -15.80
CA SER A 501 -25.78 -14.09 -16.23
C SER A 501 -25.72 -14.08 -17.75
N ALA A 502 -24.52 -14.15 -18.33
CA ALA A 502 -24.31 -14.14 -19.77
C ALA A 502 -23.43 -15.32 -20.22
N TYR A 503 -23.38 -15.64 -21.52
CA TYR A 503 -22.58 -16.77 -22.01
C TYR A 503 -21.06 -16.61 -21.76
N ASP A 504 -20.54 -15.41 -21.97
CA ASP A 504 -19.12 -15.08 -21.73
C ASP A 504 -18.83 -14.71 -20.26
N ASP A 505 -19.87 -14.53 -19.45
CA ASP A 505 -19.79 -14.32 -18.01
C ASP A 505 -20.89 -15.11 -17.28
N PRO A 506 -20.66 -16.41 -17.01
CA PRO A 506 -21.70 -17.33 -16.54
C PRO A 506 -22.07 -17.14 -15.05
N ALA A 507 -21.47 -16.17 -14.36
CA ALA A 507 -21.79 -15.87 -12.97
C ALA A 507 -23.12 -15.11 -12.86
N PHE A 508 -24.00 -15.53 -11.96
CA PHE A 508 -25.23 -14.79 -11.68
C PHE A 508 -24.97 -13.62 -10.73
N GLU A 509 -25.45 -12.44 -11.10
CA GLU A 509 -25.45 -11.23 -10.26
C GLU A 509 -26.83 -10.56 -10.25
N LEU A 510 -27.11 -9.71 -9.25
CA LEU A 510 -28.30 -8.86 -9.28
C LEU A 510 -28.23 -7.91 -10.47
N VAL A 511 -29.34 -7.72 -11.20
CA VAL A 511 -29.37 -6.78 -12.31
C VAL A 511 -29.02 -5.36 -11.79
N PRO A 512 -27.96 -4.71 -12.31
CA PRO A 512 -27.49 -3.44 -11.75
C PRO A 512 -28.53 -2.32 -11.87
N ARG A 513 -28.54 -1.43 -10.87
CA ARG A 513 -29.49 -0.30 -10.82
C ARG A 513 -29.43 0.62 -12.05
N SER A 514 -28.25 0.71 -12.65
CA SER A 514 -27.98 1.51 -13.85
C SER A 514 -28.61 0.94 -15.12
N GLN A 515 -29.16 -0.29 -15.09
CA GLN A 515 -29.78 -0.90 -16.26
C GLN A 515 -31.27 -0.62 -16.38
N PHE A 516 -31.91 -0.05 -15.37
CA PHE A 516 -33.35 0.17 -15.39
C PHE A 516 -33.74 1.61 -15.70
N PHE A 517 -34.74 1.77 -16.56
CA PHE A 517 -35.24 3.07 -17.00
C PHE A 517 -36.76 3.06 -17.21
N HIS A 518 -37.40 4.23 -17.20
CA HIS A 518 -38.82 4.41 -17.54
C HIS A 518 -39.04 5.71 -18.32
N ASN A 519 -40.16 5.80 -19.05
CA ASN A 519 -40.50 7.02 -19.79
C ASN A 519 -40.98 8.14 -18.88
N GLN A 520 -40.85 9.39 -19.34
CA GLN A 520 -41.47 10.54 -18.69
C GLN A 520 -43.01 10.45 -18.62
N ALA A 521 -43.64 9.70 -19.52
CA ALA A 521 -45.08 9.43 -19.48
C ALA A 521 -45.48 8.34 -18.45
N GLU A 522 -44.52 7.55 -17.96
CA GLU A 522 -44.71 6.42 -17.04
C GLU A 522 -44.22 6.81 -15.63
N GLN A 523 -44.72 7.95 -15.14
CA GLN A 523 -44.45 8.46 -13.79
C GLN A 523 -45.56 8.05 -12.82
N PRO A 524 -45.28 7.93 -11.51
CA PRO A 524 -46.31 7.81 -10.49
C PRO A 524 -47.31 8.96 -10.60
N ALA A 525 -48.59 8.70 -10.37
CA ALA A 525 -49.59 9.77 -10.32
C ALA A 525 -49.20 10.81 -9.25
N PRO A 526 -49.46 12.12 -9.45
CA PRO A 526 -49.03 13.17 -8.53
C PRO A 526 -49.51 13.01 -7.08
N ASP A 527 -50.63 12.30 -6.88
CA ASP A 527 -51.27 12.00 -5.60
C ASP A 527 -51.15 10.52 -5.20
N ALA A 528 -50.38 9.72 -5.94
CA ALA A 528 -50.14 8.32 -5.60
C ALA A 528 -49.42 8.19 -4.26
N LYS A 529 -49.83 7.18 -3.48
CA LYS A 529 -49.10 6.80 -2.28
C LYS A 529 -47.82 6.09 -2.68
N THR A 530 -46.70 6.45 -2.08
CA THR A 530 -45.42 5.82 -2.34
C THR A 530 -45.35 4.44 -1.65
N PRO A 531 -44.92 3.38 -2.35
CA PRO A 531 -44.70 2.08 -1.74
C PRO A 531 -43.61 2.16 -0.67
N PRO A 532 -43.68 1.37 0.41
CA PRO A 532 -42.62 1.32 1.44
C PRO A 532 -41.23 0.98 0.88
N MET A 533 -41.18 0.17 -0.18
CA MET A 533 -39.97 -0.24 -0.89
C MET A 533 -39.48 0.76 -1.95
N ALA A 534 -40.23 1.84 -2.22
CA ALA A 534 -39.82 2.85 -3.19
C ALA A 534 -38.93 3.90 -2.51
N GLN A 535 -37.77 4.17 -3.11
CA GLN A 535 -36.83 5.16 -2.58
C GLN A 535 -37.38 6.57 -2.83
N LEU A 536 -37.64 7.31 -1.76
CA LEU A 536 -37.83 8.77 -1.83
C LEU A 536 -36.55 9.40 -2.40
N VAL A 537 -36.65 10.44 -3.22
CA VAL A 537 -35.47 11.22 -3.62
C VAL A 537 -34.90 11.86 -2.36
N HIS A 538 -33.75 11.38 -1.91
CA HIS A 538 -33.11 11.79 -0.67
C HIS A 538 -31.92 12.73 -0.89
N ILE A 539 -31.65 13.57 0.11
CA ILE A 539 -30.50 14.47 0.19
C ILE A 539 -29.22 13.63 0.37
N PRO A 540 -28.16 13.84 -0.43
CA PRO A 540 -26.85 13.23 -0.24
C PRO A 540 -26.29 13.39 1.18
N GLY A 541 -25.82 12.30 1.80
CA GLY A 541 -25.12 12.32 3.10
C GLY A 541 -25.85 11.67 4.28
N ASP A 542 -27.14 11.33 4.15
CA ASP A 542 -27.90 10.57 5.15
C ASP A 542 -28.25 9.17 4.60
N GLN A 543 -27.27 8.27 4.51
CA GLN A 543 -27.38 6.91 3.90
C GLN A 543 -27.69 6.90 2.39
N ASN A 544 -27.68 8.07 1.75
CA ASN A 544 -27.98 8.23 0.33
C ASN A 544 -26.75 8.64 -0.46
N ALA A 545 -26.64 8.08 -1.66
CA ALA A 545 -25.49 8.30 -2.54
C ALA A 545 -25.37 9.78 -2.92
N VAL A 546 -24.13 10.27 -2.98
CA VAL A 546 -23.83 11.60 -3.49
C VAL A 546 -24.20 11.65 -4.97
N ALA A 547 -25.25 12.42 -5.31
CA ALA A 547 -25.80 12.53 -6.67
C ALA A 547 -24.82 13.15 -7.69
N GLY A 548 -23.77 13.82 -7.20
CA GLY A 548 -22.73 14.44 -8.01
C GLY A 548 -21.97 15.48 -7.20
N VAL A 549 -20.90 16.00 -7.79
CA VAL A 549 -20.14 17.10 -7.21
C VAL A 549 -21.00 18.38 -7.24
N HIS A 550 -20.93 19.21 -6.20
CA HIS A 550 -21.66 20.49 -6.15
C HIS A 550 -21.32 21.36 -7.39
N PRO A 551 -22.29 22.02 -8.06
CA PRO A 551 -22.08 22.73 -9.34
C PRO A 551 -20.99 23.81 -9.34
N GLY A 552 -20.60 24.30 -8.15
CA GLY A 552 -19.49 25.24 -7.97
C GLY A 552 -18.09 24.62 -8.09
N TYR A 553 -17.97 23.30 -8.24
CA TYR A 553 -16.69 22.61 -8.42
C TYR A 553 -16.66 21.89 -9.77
N THR A 554 -15.48 21.87 -10.39
CA THR A 554 -15.20 21.05 -11.58
C THR A 554 -14.46 19.80 -11.13
N LEU A 555 -14.87 18.63 -11.62
CA LEU A 555 -14.18 17.37 -11.39
C LEU A 555 -13.43 16.97 -12.66
N SER A 556 -12.13 16.71 -12.53
CA SER A 556 -11.30 16.18 -13.61
C SER A 556 -10.47 15.01 -13.10
N PRO A 557 -10.31 13.93 -13.90
CA PRO A 557 -9.31 12.92 -13.63
C PRO A 557 -7.91 13.54 -13.51
N ALA A 558 -7.08 13.01 -12.62
CA ALA A 558 -5.72 13.49 -12.37
C ALA A 558 -4.65 12.40 -12.52
N ARG A 559 -5.01 11.25 -13.10
CA ARG A 559 -4.14 10.09 -13.26
C ARG A 559 -4.57 9.21 -14.44
N PRO A 560 -3.64 8.42 -15.01
CA PRO A 560 -3.96 7.25 -15.83
C PRO A 560 -4.83 6.24 -15.09
N LYS A 561 -5.61 5.44 -15.83
CA LYS A 561 -6.58 4.50 -15.24
C LYS A 561 -5.93 3.41 -14.40
N ASP A 562 -4.79 2.90 -14.87
CA ASP A 562 -3.96 1.84 -14.29
C ASP A 562 -3.09 2.31 -13.11
N PHE A 563 -2.85 3.62 -12.99
CA PHE A 563 -2.10 4.17 -11.85
C PHE A 563 -3.03 4.31 -10.62
N MET A 564 -2.92 3.42 -9.63
CA MET A 564 -3.76 3.42 -8.43
C MET A 564 -2.94 3.43 -7.12
N PRO A 565 -2.08 4.44 -6.89
CA PRO A 565 -1.22 4.49 -5.70
C PRO A 565 -2.02 4.76 -4.42
N LYS A 566 -1.52 4.26 -3.29
CA LYS A 566 -1.93 4.70 -1.94
C LYS A 566 -1.30 6.08 -1.70
N VAL A 567 -1.94 7.17 -2.11
CA VAL A 567 -1.33 8.52 -2.07
C VAL A 567 -1.06 8.97 -0.63
N GLY A 568 0.20 9.32 -0.33
CA GLY A 568 0.61 9.93 0.94
C GLY A 568 0.74 11.45 0.88
N GLY A 569 1.07 12.02 -0.28
CA GLY A 569 1.21 13.46 -0.49
C GLY A 569 1.29 13.80 -1.98
N MET A 570 0.94 15.03 -2.35
CA MET A 570 1.03 15.49 -3.73
C MET A 570 1.24 17.00 -3.84
N ASP A 571 1.92 17.45 -4.90
CA ASP A 571 2.11 18.86 -5.24
C ASP A 571 2.51 18.99 -6.71
N PHE A 572 2.54 20.22 -7.26
CA PHE A 572 2.86 20.44 -8.66
C PHE A 572 4.26 21.02 -8.87
N LEU A 573 4.94 20.54 -9.92
CA LEU A 573 6.06 21.23 -10.54
C LEU A 573 5.58 22.48 -11.28
N SER A 574 6.49 23.43 -11.53
CA SER A 574 6.20 24.70 -12.20
C SER A 574 5.73 24.52 -13.65
N ASP A 575 6.08 23.39 -14.27
CA ASP A 575 5.64 22.99 -15.61
C ASP A 575 4.24 22.36 -15.65
N GLY A 576 3.61 22.17 -14.49
CA GLY A 576 2.26 21.63 -14.36
C GLY A 576 2.18 20.11 -14.16
N ARG A 577 3.31 19.40 -14.16
CA ARG A 577 3.33 17.97 -13.81
C ARG A 577 3.07 17.77 -12.32
N LEU A 578 2.35 16.69 -11.99
CA LEU A 578 1.98 16.35 -10.62
C LEU A 578 3.02 15.41 -10.02
N VAL A 579 3.50 15.72 -8.82
CA VAL A 579 4.36 14.83 -8.03
C VAL A 579 3.50 14.15 -6.97
N VAL A 580 3.66 12.84 -6.79
CA VAL A 580 2.86 12.01 -5.87
C VAL A 580 3.79 11.13 -5.04
N SER A 581 3.75 11.22 -3.71
CA SER A 581 4.35 10.22 -2.81
C SER A 581 3.34 9.14 -2.42
N THR A 582 3.83 7.94 -2.12
CA THR A 582 2.97 6.79 -1.80
C THR A 582 3.20 6.24 -0.40
N TRP A 583 2.10 5.90 0.27
CA TRP A 583 2.07 5.20 1.55
C TRP A 583 1.84 3.69 1.30
N ASP A 584 2.88 3.04 0.79
CA ASP A 584 2.94 1.62 0.48
C ASP A 584 4.35 1.07 0.77
N ALA A 585 4.53 -0.23 0.56
CA ALA A 585 5.77 -0.94 0.84
C ALA A 585 7.01 -0.39 0.10
N GLU A 586 6.81 0.26 -1.05
CA GLU A 586 7.92 0.86 -1.80
C GLU A 586 8.29 2.24 -1.25
N GLY A 587 7.35 2.98 -0.67
CA GLY A 587 7.58 4.36 -0.22
C GLY A 587 8.06 5.23 -1.38
N ALA A 588 7.32 5.18 -2.49
CA ALA A 588 7.74 5.71 -3.77
C ALA A 588 7.30 7.15 -4.00
N VAL A 589 7.96 7.81 -4.96
CA VAL A 589 7.55 9.10 -5.52
C VAL A 589 7.44 8.98 -7.02
N TYR A 590 6.38 9.51 -7.57
CA TYR A 590 6.06 9.49 -8.99
C TYR A 590 5.88 10.90 -9.53
N ILE A 591 6.22 11.11 -10.80
CA ILE A 591 5.76 12.23 -11.59
C ILE A 591 4.65 11.74 -12.52
N VAL A 592 3.53 12.47 -12.55
CA VAL A 592 2.42 12.27 -13.48
C VAL A 592 2.39 13.44 -14.46
N ASP A 593 2.54 13.13 -15.74
CA ASP A 593 2.48 14.09 -16.84
C ASP A 593 1.09 14.11 -17.48
N GLY A 594 0.71 15.24 -18.08
CA GLY A 594 -0.55 15.43 -18.78
C GLY A 594 -1.79 15.66 -17.90
N VAL A 595 -1.62 15.84 -16.59
CA VAL A 595 -2.71 16.00 -15.60
C VAL A 595 -3.69 17.13 -15.98
N GLN A 596 -3.16 18.25 -16.49
CA GLN A 596 -3.90 19.41 -16.98
C GLN A 596 -4.87 19.12 -18.13
N THR A 597 -4.72 17.98 -18.82
CA THR A 597 -5.62 17.61 -19.92
C THR A 597 -6.98 17.13 -19.42
N GLY A 598 -7.08 16.66 -18.17
CA GLY A 598 -8.28 16.00 -17.63
C GLY A 598 -8.63 14.67 -18.32
N ASP A 599 -7.77 14.17 -19.21
CA ASP A 599 -8.00 12.94 -19.97
C ASP A 599 -6.98 11.87 -19.56
N PRO A 600 -7.40 10.81 -18.84
CA PRO A 600 -6.51 9.72 -18.43
C PRO A 600 -5.74 9.06 -19.58
N ALA A 601 -6.27 9.06 -20.81
CA ALA A 601 -5.60 8.48 -21.97
C ALA A 601 -4.41 9.31 -22.47
N ARG A 602 -4.30 10.56 -22.01
CA ARG A 602 -3.23 11.50 -22.35
C ARG A 602 -2.28 11.76 -21.18
N MET A 603 -2.41 10.96 -20.12
CA MET A 603 -1.55 11.03 -18.95
C MET A 603 -0.57 9.86 -18.95
N SER A 604 0.60 10.08 -18.36
CA SER A 604 1.60 9.04 -18.10
C SER A 604 2.22 9.26 -16.74
N TYR A 605 2.81 8.22 -16.16
CA TYR A 605 3.50 8.33 -14.88
C TYR A 605 4.87 7.66 -14.92
N LYS A 606 5.80 8.17 -14.10
CA LYS A 606 7.16 7.66 -13.95
C LYS A 606 7.54 7.64 -12.48
N LYS A 607 8.04 6.49 -11.99
CA LYS A 607 8.64 6.39 -10.66
C LYS A 607 9.99 7.11 -10.70
N ILE A 608 10.17 8.07 -9.78
CA ILE A 608 11.39 8.87 -9.68
C ILE A 608 12.20 8.54 -8.42
N ALA A 609 11.54 8.07 -7.36
CA ALA A 609 12.20 7.68 -6.11
C ALA A 609 11.46 6.50 -5.44
N SER A 610 12.16 5.79 -4.56
CA SER A 610 11.64 4.73 -3.69
C SER A 610 12.42 4.63 -2.38
N GLY A 611 11.93 3.85 -1.42
CA GLY A 611 12.61 3.56 -0.16
C GLY A 611 12.40 4.59 0.94
N LEU A 612 11.37 5.44 0.85
CA LEU A 612 11.04 6.42 1.88
C LEU A 612 10.15 5.80 2.98
N ALA A 613 10.38 6.16 4.23
CA ALA A 613 9.64 5.65 5.39
C ALA A 613 8.34 6.45 5.63
N GLU A 614 7.22 5.89 5.21
CA GLU A 614 5.88 6.46 5.44
C GLU A 614 5.79 7.94 4.95
N PRO A 615 5.99 8.21 3.64
CA PRO A 615 6.09 9.57 3.09
C PRO A 615 4.72 10.27 2.98
N LEU A 616 4.21 10.72 4.13
CA LEU A 616 2.89 11.32 4.34
C LEU A 616 2.87 12.85 4.23
N GLY A 617 3.92 13.44 3.67
CA GLY A 617 3.90 14.83 3.24
C GLY A 617 4.82 15.05 2.06
N LEU A 618 4.36 15.83 1.09
CA LEU A 618 5.13 16.21 -0.09
C LEU A 618 4.91 17.68 -0.39
N LYS A 619 5.99 18.40 -0.70
CA LYS A 619 5.94 19.79 -1.16
C LYS A 619 6.99 20.03 -2.22
N VAL A 620 6.59 20.71 -3.30
CA VAL A 620 7.49 21.27 -4.30
C VAL A 620 7.71 22.75 -3.96
N VAL A 621 8.98 23.16 -3.91
CA VAL A 621 9.38 24.56 -3.72
C VAL A 621 10.48 24.86 -4.75
N GLU A 622 10.20 25.77 -5.69
CA GLU A 622 11.15 26.11 -6.76
C GLU A 622 11.63 24.86 -7.53
N ASP A 623 10.67 24.00 -7.92
CA ASP A 623 10.90 22.69 -8.56
C ASP A 623 11.77 21.69 -7.78
N THR A 624 12.11 22.02 -6.53
CA THR A 624 12.77 21.09 -5.62
C THR A 624 11.71 20.29 -4.85
N ILE A 625 11.82 18.97 -4.88
CA ILE A 625 10.88 18.07 -4.21
C ILE A 625 11.36 17.80 -2.78
N TYR A 626 10.48 18.06 -1.82
CA TYR A 626 10.68 17.77 -0.41
C TYR A 626 9.64 16.76 0.06
N VAL A 627 10.07 15.72 0.77
CA VAL A 627 9.22 14.66 1.30
C VAL A 627 9.39 14.56 2.81
N LEU A 628 8.29 14.70 3.53
CA LEU A 628 8.21 14.46 4.95
C LEU A 628 7.94 12.97 5.19
N GLN A 629 8.92 12.32 5.79
CA GLN A 629 8.83 10.98 6.33
C GLN A 629 8.50 11.06 7.83
N LYS A 630 8.06 9.96 8.41
CA LYS A 630 7.88 9.84 9.88
C LYS A 630 9.09 10.33 10.69
N GLN A 631 10.28 10.14 10.15
CA GLN A 631 11.54 10.29 10.87
C GLN A 631 12.35 11.51 10.44
N GLU A 632 12.13 12.05 9.24
CA GLU A 632 12.93 13.14 8.70
C GLU A 632 12.21 13.89 7.58
N LEU A 633 12.65 15.12 7.31
CA LEU A 633 12.34 15.86 6.10
C LEU A 633 13.50 15.66 5.12
N THR A 634 13.18 15.15 3.93
CA THR A 634 14.16 14.79 2.91
C THR A 634 13.96 15.65 1.67
N GLN A 635 15.06 16.16 1.12
CA GLN A 635 15.13 16.74 -0.21
C GLN A 635 15.55 15.65 -1.19
N LEU A 636 14.83 15.52 -2.30
CA LEU A 636 15.19 14.62 -3.39
C LEU A 636 16.00 15.38 -4.43
N ILE A 637 17.15 14.84 -4.82
CA ILE A 637 18.11 15.47 -5.74
C ILE A 637 18.42 14.51 -6.89
N ASP A 638 18.17 14.98 -8.10
CA ASP A 638 18.60 14.40 -9.37
C ASP A 638 19.84 15.18 -9.83
N HIS A 639 20.98 14.50 -9.99
CA HIS A 639 22.26 15.11 -10.37
C HIS A 639 22.51 15.08 -11.87
N ASP A 640 21.84 14.20 -12.63
CA ASP A 640 22.13 13.99 -14.05
C ASP A 640 20.98 14.40 -15.00
N GLY A 641 19.83 14.77 -14.44
CA GLY A 641 18.68 15.30 -15.16
C GLY A 641 17.84 14.20 -15.83
N ASP A 642 18.03 12.93 -15.47
CA ASP A 642 17.24 11.81 -15.98
C ASP A 642 15.90 11.63 -15.23
N GLU A 643 15.61 12.50 -14.26
CA GLU A 643 14.46 12.51 -13.34
C GLU A 643 14.40 11.34 -12.36
N VAL A 644 15.40 10.48 -12.31
CA VAL A 644 15.56 9.48 -11.26
C VAL A 644 16.37 10.11 -10.13
N ILE A 645 15.91 9.94 -8.90
CA ILE A 645 16.57 10.54 -7.75
C ILE A 645 17.83 9.76 -7.39
N ASP A 646 18.96 10.44 -7.48
CA ASP A 646 20.26 9.93 -7.09
C ASP A 646 20.53 10.09 -5.59
N GLU A 647 20.10 11.21 -5.00
CA GLU A 647 20.45 11.57 -3.63
C GLU A 647 19.22 11.98 -2.80
N TYR A 648 19.13 11.36 -1.64
CA TYR A 648 18.11 11.57 -0.62
C TYR A 648 18.73 12.36 0.51
N SER A 649 18.71 13.68 0.42
CA SER A 649 19.42 14.58 1.34
C SER A 649 18.54 14.93 2.54
N THR A 650 19.04 14.69 3.76
CA THR A 650 18.31 15.01 4.99
C THR A 650 18.35 16.53 5.24
N VAL A 651 17.19 17.19 5.13
CA VAL A 651 17.02 18.60 5.49
C VAL A 651 16.96 18.76 7.00
N SER A 652 16.13 17.93 7.66
CA SER A 652 16.01 17.94 9.11
C SER A 652 15.53 16.62 9.64
N ASN A 653 16.02 16.25 10.81
CA ASN A 653 15.57 15.11 11.58
C ASN A 653 15.50 15.46 13.08
N ASN A 654 15.39 16.76 13.41
CA ASN A 654 15.50 17.31 14.76
C ASN A 654 14.18 17.18 15.57
N TRP A 655 13.61 15.98 15.60
CA TRP A 655 12.52 15.59 16.49
C TRP A 655 12.69 14.15 16.96
N GLU A 656 12.21 13.83 18.16
CA GLU A 656 12.21 12.46 18.67
C GLU A 656 11.16 11.57 17.98
N VAL A 657 11.49 10.28 17.79
CA VAL A 657 10.63 9.27 17.17
C VAL A 657 10.91 7.89 17.80
N SER A 658 9.85 7.12 18.08
CA SER A 658 9.93 5.73 18.50
C SER A 658 9.61 4.75 17.37
N ALA A 659 9.65 3.46 17.70
CA ALA A 659 9.15 2.38 16.86
C ALA A 659 7.62 2.24 16.86
N ASN A 660 6.87 3.06 17.62
CA ASN A 660 5.42 2.96 17.64
C ASN A 660 4.85 3.22 16.24
N PHE A 661 3.95 2.36 15.80
CA PHE A 661 3.44 2.33 14.43
C PHE A 661 2.62 3.58 14.05
N HIS A 662 2.10 4.32 15.03
CA HIS A 662 1.13 5.39 14.83
C HIS A 662 1.73 6.80 14.91
N GLU A 663 3.03 6.92 15.21
CA GLU A 663 3.70 8.22 15.31
C GLU A 663 4.09 8.81 13.94
N PHE A 664 3.10 9.03 13.08
CA PHE A 664 3.28 9.64 11.76
C PHE A 664 3.77 11.09 11.82
N ALA A 665 4.30 11.56 10.70
CA ALA A 665 4.54 12.98 10.45
C ALA A 665 3.70 13.40 9.24
N PHE A 666 2.75 14.30 9.43
CA PHE A 666 1.80 14.75 8.43
C PHE A 666 2.13 16.15 7.92
N GLY A 667 1.83 16.41 6.66
CA GLY A 667 2.19 17.65 5.99
C GLY A 667 2.04 17.55 4.47
N LEU A 668 2.67 18.41 3.68
CA LEU A 668 3.65 19.43 4.07
C LEU A 668 3.20 20.78 3.49
N ALA A 669 3.03 21.78 4.35
CA ALA A 669 2.77 23.14 3.91
C ALA A 669 4.08 23.93 3.85
N TYR A 670 4.15 24.97 3.01
CA TYR A 670 5.33 25.84 2.92
C TYR A 670 4.93 27.30 2.83
N LYS A 671 5.57 28.15 3.63
CA LYS A 671 5.39 29.61 3.62
C LYS A 671 6.63 30.29 4.19
N GLN A 672 7.05 31.39 3.55
CA GLN A 672 8.07 32.32 4.07
C GLN A 672 9.39 31.65 4.52
N GLY A 673 9.88 30.66 3.75
CA GLY A 673 11.14 29.97 4.09
C GLY A 673 10.99 28.79 5.05
N PHE A 674 9.77 28.49 5.52
CA PHE A 674 9.51 27.41 6.48
C PHE A 674 8.55 26.38 5.90
N PHE A 675 8.86 25.11 6.17
CA PHE A 675 7.93 24.01 6.04
C PHE A 675 7.12 23.87 7.33
N TYR A 676 5.86 23.48 7.22
CA TYR A 676 4.95 23.27 8.35
C TYR A 676 4.42 21.84 8.31
N ALA A 677 4.54 21.16 9.44
CA ALA A 677 4.19 19.76 9.60
C ALA A 677 3.56 19.52 10.98
N ALA A 678 2.98 18.34 11.16
CA ALA A 678 2.37 17.94 12.42
C ALA A 678 2.79 16.51 12.79
N LEU A 679 3.22 16.32 14.03
CA LEU A 679 3.73 15.07 14.56
C LEU A 679 2.64 14.37 15.36
N ALA A 680 2.20 13.20 14.92
CA ALA A 680 1.18 12.40 15.59
C ALA A 680 1.71 11.74 16.87
N ILE A 681 0.79 11.41 17.78
CA ILE A 681 1.08 10.69 19.02
C ILE A 681 1.21 9.18 18.78
N ALA A 682 1.89 8.51 19.71
CA ALA A 682 1.90 7.06 19.79
C ALA A 682 0.53 6.54 20.26
N ILE A 683 0.10 5.42 19.69
CA ILE A 683 -1.17 4.76 20.01
C ILE A 683 -0.90 3.30 20.41
N MET A 684 -1.69 2.78 21.34
CA MET A 684 -1.73 1.37 21.72
C MET A 684 -2.63 0.58 20.76
N PRO A 685 -2.41 -0.73 20.57
CA PRO A 685 -3.39 -1.59 19.91
C PRO A 685 -4.80 -1.36 20.48
N GLY A 686 -5.79 -1.16 19.62
CA GLY A 686 -7.15 -0.78 20.02
C GLY A 686 -7.44 0.73 20.05
N GLY A 687 -6.47 1.59 19.72
CA GLY A 687 -6.72 3.01 19.43
C GLY A 687 -6.54 3.99 20.59
N ALA A 688 -6.26 3.51 21.80
CA ALA A 688 -5.99 4.34 22.97
C ALA A 688 -4.63 5.05 22.88
N SER A 689 -4.53 6.27 23.39
CA SER A 689 -3.27 7.01 23.45
C SER A 689 -2.24 6.27 24.31
N ALA A 690 -1.01 6.13 23.81
CA ALA A 690 0.08 5.59 24.62
C ALA A 690 0.46 6.56 25.76
N ASN A 691 0.94 6.02 26.88
CA ASN A 691 1.41 6.81 28.01
C ASN A 691 2.62 6.11 28.67
N PRO A 692 3.80 6.76 28.76
CA PRO A 692 4.09 8.13 28.33
C PRO A 692 4.19 8.29 26.80
N GLN A 693 4.00 9.52 26.33
CA GLN A 693 4.35 9.93 24.97
C GLN A 693 5.83 10.33 24.91
N ILE A 694 6.45 10.11 23.74
CA ILE A 694 7.75 10.75 23.44
C ILE A 694 7.56 12.27 23.40
N LYS A 695 8.59 12.99 23.87
CA LYS A 695 8.55 14.43 24.17
C LYS A 695 8.02 15.28 23.02
N ASP A 696 8.35 14.94 21.78
CA ASP A 696 8.07 15.78 20.60
C ASP A 696 6.78 15.46 19.87
N ARG A 697 6.09 14.38 20.27
CA ARG A 697 4.86 13.93 19.61
C ARG A 697 3.63 14.73 20.04
N GLY A 698 2.61 14.76 19.18
CA GLY A 698 1.37 15.53 19.38
C GLY A 698 1.54 17.05 19.26
N LYS A 699 2.43 17.48 18.36
CA LYS A 699 2.82 18.88 18.18
C LYS A 699 2.80 19.31 16.71
N ALA A 700 2.48 20.57 16.48
CA ALA A 700 2.74 21.23 15.20
C ALA A 700 4.18 21.78 15.20
N ILE A 701 4.87 21.65 14.08
CA ILE A 701 6.25 22.12 13.92
C ILE A 701 6.40 23.01 12.68
N ARG A 702 7.38 23.90 12.72
CA ARG A 702 7.93 24.55 11.53
C ARG A 702 9.40 24.21 11.37
N ILE A 703 9.83 23.98 10.14
CA ILE A 703 11.19 23.56 9.78
C ILE A 703 11.77 24.61 8.83
N SER A 704 12.91 25.20 9.18
CA SER A 704 13.61 26.17 8.34
C SER A 704 14.19 25.48 7.10
N ARG A 705 13.87 25.97 5.90
CA ARG A 705 14.48 25.47 4.65
C ARG A 705 15.98 25.74 4.61
N ALA A 706 16.44 26.84 5.22
CA ALA A 706 17.82 27.31 5.09
C ALA A 706 18.83 26.45 5.88
N ASN A 707 18.42 25.90 7.01
CA ASN A 707 19.33 25.20 7.93
C ASN A 707 18.74 23.97 8.62
N GLY A 708 17.46 23.66 8.40
CA GLY A 708 16.80 22.49 9.00
C GLY A 708 16.38 22.65 10.45
N ASP A 709 16.50 23.85 11.04
CA ASP A 709 16.08 24.09 12.43
C ASP A 709 14.57 23.86 12.60
N VAL A 710 14.20 23.18 13.68
CA VAL A 710 12.83 22.83 14.02
C VAL A 710 12.35 23.66 15.20
N GLU A 711 11.19 24.29 15.05
CA GLU A 711 10.48 24.96 16.13
C GLU A 711 9.11 24.33 16.34
N PHE A 712 8.79 24.03 17.61
CA PHE A 712 7.49 23.51 18.01
C PHE A 712 6.53 24.67 18.26
N ILE A 713 5.49 24.79 17.44
CA ILE A 713 4.62 25.96 17.41
C ILE A 713 3.27 25.73 18.11
N ALA A 714 2.76 24.50 18.21
CA ALA A 714 1.54 24.20 18.96
C ALA A 714 1.53 22.77 19.51
N HIS A 715 0.62 22.51 20.45
CA HIS A 715 0.58 21.29 21.27
C HIS A 715 -0.82 20.67 21.36
N GLY A 716 -0.88 19.42 21.83
CA GLY A 716 -2.13 18.76 22.19
C GLY A 716 -2.90 18.22 20.99
N LEU A 717 -2.19 17.80 19.95
CA LEU A 717 -2.74 17.12 18.76
C LEU A 717 -2.75 15.60 18.95
N ARG A 718 -3.64 14.88 18.24
CA ARG A 718 -3.67 13.40 18.20
C ARG A 718 -2.93 12.85 16.99
N THR A 719 -3.59 12.97 15.85
CA THR A 719 -3.27 12.37 14.57
C THR A 719 -3.67 13.42 13.55
N PRO A 720 -2.86 14.50 13.47
CA PRO A 720 -3.15 15.70 12.70
C PRO A 720 -2.94 15.48 11.20
N ASN A 721 -3.82 14.71 10.56
CA ASN A 721 -3.69 14.23 9.16
C ASN A 721 -3.87 15.31 8.07
N GLY A 722 -4.01 16.59 8.43
CA GLY A 722 -4.04 17.67 7.46
C GLY A 722 -3.28 18.88 7.94
N VAL A 723 -2.45 19.48 7.08
CA VAL A 723 -1.75 20.74 7.34
C VAL A 723 -1.90 21.62 6.10
N GLY A 724 -2.50 22.79 6.24
CA GLY A 724 -2.81 23.67 5.12
C GLY A 724 -2.65 25.14 5.45
N ILE A 725 -2.39 25.94 4.41
CA ILE A 725 -2.34 27.41 4.50
C ILE A 725 -3.65 27.97 3.94
N GLY A 726 -4.37 28.74 4.75
CA GLY A 726 -5.59 29.44 4.34
C GLY A 726 -5.31 30.64 3.42
N VAL A 727 -6.39 31.23 2.89
CA VAL A 727 -6.32 32.34 1.92
C VAL A 727 -5.59 33.58 2.46
N ASP A 728 -5.68 33.84 3.76
CA ASP A 728 -4.99 34.94 4.45
C ASP A 728 -3.58 34.56 4.95
N GLY A 729 -3.09 33.39 4.53
CA GLY A 729 -1.80 32.85 4.95
C GLY A 729 -1.80 32.25 6.37
N GLU A 730 -2.97 32.05 6.97
CA GLU A 730 -3.14 31.41 8.27
C GLU A 730 -2.87 29.90 8.20
N LEU A 731 -2.43 29.29 9.30
CA LEU A 731 -2.13 27.85 9.35
C LEU A 731 -3.32 27.09 9.93
N PHE A 732 -3.77 26.05 9.23
CA PHE A 732 -4.81 25.15 9.68
C PHE A 732 -4.32 23.72 9.79
N ILE A 733 -4.79 23.02 10.82
CA ILE A 733 -4.53 21.59 11.02
C ILE A 733 -5.84 20.83 11.16
N ALA A 734 -6.01 19.75 10.40
CA ALA A 734 -7.10 18.80 10.60
C ALA A 734 -6.63 17.66 11.51
N ASP A 735 -7.27 17.49 12.67
CA ASP A 735 -6.92 16.50 13.68
C ASP A 735 -8.01 15.45 13.82
N ASN A 736 -7.63 14.18 13.76
CA ASN A 736 -8.57 13.06 13.82
C ASN A 736 -9.12 12.85 15.24
N GLN A 737 -10.34 12.33 15.28
CA GLN A 737 -11.02 11.83 16.48
C GLN A 737 -10.20 10.75 17.20
N GLY A 738 -10.57 10.44 18.44
CA GLY A 738 -9.87 9.45 19.25
C GLY A 738 -10.53 9.14 20.58
N ASP A 739 -9.72 8.58 21.47
CA ASP A 739 -10.08 8.13 22.81
C ASP A 739 -10.57 9.24 23.76
N TRP A 740 -10.29 10.52 23.46
CA TRP A 740 -10.79 11.65 24.26
C TRP A 740 -11.80 12.55 23.54
N LEU A 741 -11.92 12.48 22.22
CA LEU A 741 -12.78 13.35 21.42
C LEU A 741 -13.47 12.54 20.32
N PRO A 742 -14.82 12.52 20.27
CA PRO A 742 -15.56 11.66 19.36
C PRO A 742 -15.67 12.20 17.92
N SER A 743 -15.07 13.35 17.61
CA SER A 743 -15.17 13.99 16.30
C SER A 743 -13.83 14.54 15.82
N CYS A 744 -13.62 14.53 14.49
CA CYS A 744 -12.53 15.27 13.86
C CYS A 744 -12.74 16.78 14.01
N LYS A 745 -11.66 17.55 13.89
CA LYS A 745 -11.68 19.02 14.00
C LYS A 745 -10.70 19.65 13.02
N ILE A 746 -11.06 20.82 12.50
CA ILE A 746 -10.14 21.73 11.81
C ILE A 746 -9.76 22.81 12.82
N LEU A 747 -8.47 23.07 12.96
CA LEU A 747 -7.89 23.91 13.98
C LEU A 747 -7.17 25.08 13.34
N HIS A 748 -7.52 26.32 13.70
CA HIS A 748 -6.69 27.48 13.40
C HIS A 748 -5.48 27.51 14.35
N VAL A 749 -4.26 27.39 13.82
CA VAL A 749 -3.02 27.26 14.59
C VAL A 749 -2.32 28.60 14.78
N THR A 750 -2.15 29.01 16.04
CA THR A 750 -1.30 30.11 16.48
C THR A 750 -0.17 29.62 17.41
N PRO A 751 1.00 30.28 17.42
CA PRO A 751 2.11 29.88 18.29
C PRO A 751 1.73 29.80 19.78
N GLY A 752 2.02 28.67 20.41
CA GLY A 752 1.74 28.38 21.82
C GLY A 752 0.40 27.72 22.11
N ASP A 753 -0.44 27.50 21.09
CA ASP A 753 -1.77 26.90 21.27
C ASP A 753 -1.71 25.48 21.85
N PHE A 754 -2.75 25.15 22.63
CA PHE A 754 -3.01 23.80 23.11
C PHE A 754 -4.40 23.31 22.69
N PHE A 755 -4.46 22.18 21.98
CA PHE A 755 -5.69 21.66 21.36
C PHE A 755 -6.34 20.49 22.08
N GLY A 756 -5.96 20.24 23.34
CA GLY A 756 -6.75 19.41 24.26
C GLY A 756 -6.29 17.96 24.43
N SER A 757 -5.39 17.42 23.62
CA SER A 757 -4.83 16.08 23.90
C SER A 757 -3.96 16.12 25.16
N ARG A 758 -4.44 15.53 26.25
CA ARG A 758 -3.74 15.47 27.54
C ARG A 758 -2.71 14.35 27.63
N ALA A 759 -2.69 13.43 26.66
CA ALA A 759 -1.64 12.41 26.56
C ALA A 759 -0.26 13.03 26.26
N VAL A 760 -0.26 14.18 25.58
CA VAL A 760 0.93 14.96 25.23
C VAL A 760 1.41 15.75 26.44
N ASP A 761 2.62 15.45 26.93
CA ASP A 761 3.32 16.22 27.99
C ASP A 761 2.38 16.61 29.17
N SER A 762 1.71 15.60 29.73
CA SER A 762 0.57 15.76 30.64
C SER A 762 0.85 16.71 31.82
N ALA A 763 2.06 16.70 32.36
CA ALA A 763 2.49 17.59 33.43
C ALA A 763 2.56 19.06 32.97
N ARG A 764 3.14 19.33 31.80
CA ARG A 764 3.26 20.70 31.26
C ARG A 764 1.93 21.24 30.78
N VAL A 765 1.12 20.42 30.11
CA VAL A 765 -0.15 20.87 29.52
C VAL A 765 -1.31 20.86 30.50
N ALA A 766 -1.13 20.34 31.72
CA ALA A 766 -2.17 20.27 32.76
C ALA A 766 -2.87 21.62 33.00
N GLN A 767 -2.11 22.71 32.95
CA GLN A 767 -2.59 24.06 33.28
C GLN A 767 -2.84 24.95 32.06
N LEU A 768 -2.54 24.47 30.84
CA LEU A 768 -2.72 25.29 29.65
C LEU A 768 -4.21 25.43 29.30
N PRO A 769 -4.68 26.65 28.97
CA PRO A 769 -6.02 26.85 28.47
C PRO A 769 -6.15 26.18 27.10
N MET A 770 -7.19 25.38 26.92
CA MET A 770 -7.48 24.76 25.63
C MET A 770 -8.03 25.80 24.66
N LYS A 771 -7.45 25.87 23.46
CA LYS A 771 -8.03 26.62 22.34
C LYS A 771 -9.13 25.78 21.71
N GLN A 772 -10.32 26.36 21.59
CA GLN A 772 -11.42 25.72 20.89
C GLN A 772 -11.16 25.78 19.37
N PRO A 773 -11.61 24.75 18.61
CA PRO A 773 -11.47 24.71 17.15
C PRO A 773 -11.96 25.96 16.44
#